data_AF-A0A7Y6PP91-F1
#
_entry.id   AF-A0A7Y6PP91-F1
#
_cell.length_a   1.000
_cell.length_b   1.000
_cell.length_c   1.000
_cell.angle_alpha   90.00
_cell.angle_beta   90.00
_cell.angle_gamma   90.00
#
_symmetry.space_group_name_H-M   'P 1'
#
loop_
_entity.id
_entity.type
_entity.pdbx_description
1 polymer ?
#
loop_
_entity_poly.entity_id
_entity_poly.type
_entity_poly.pdbx_seq_one_letter_code
_entity_poly.pdbx_strand_id
1 'polypeptide(L)'
;MRGHSIGVESVDIITRVLRAEFPELDGERLRAAVERAVARVASASLDTEGYRVVDLHLAKVEATEESEERSKILRELSENLEQRGDAERALVVRLSAFGEVALQADLAPLLRLARITERWAELPLDAMNALVDIHTDGAAQVLADLATAWKEVGRPYYAADCLERVLLVKPDDTAAFEALEVFYRSTGEWPVLIDLIGRRTVQVESDKERAELFREMAFIYDKELGDLGAALDAYREADKLEPGVPQVLEGIVRLSLEVGVPEDEALSAAERFGNTISDPKERAKALVKAAELAKLQNWDKAQQLYDEARAADPELASAVDGLATLLRDKGQLSEAITLLVNAAEHNKAERVRWLVDAADFCVALGDTDWAKQLYRDARTADPGNMKAGIAMVELGWEGGDPHELIPILDQLCRMTDDASRLRGYLIQRSELARQVGDMTDARNLLARAIEMDPEDVASRRELADMLFDAQQYAKARQLMEGLLIDEDLLPPGVAVELHYRVARSAKELGDTAAAQKHVDIALVLQADHRASLLLRTELGQADPHQLVADQLALASTAPPEERATRFAAIGDRYVELGDRPAAREMYREAIVHRPGDHLLLTKFLELVADDGDWSYSLDVVHKLIDTEKEPKVRARYRHLAGMIARDELDDSDRAMELFTQALDDDPLSFAAADELESALDHSDDRQALVTFYYKRLEQVRENEGRPGERLRLWEHLGELCIELGRHDDAVVAFEVAQSLDPDNVARMKRLADLYAADPKHDAKAIAQHQAILRADKKHVESYKALRALYDRTRQVDRARAVQDALEVIGAARPLEDKIGALFEGRPPSSSDTARELPTRVLTNEDWLVLTRIDVDLQLSALFAVVAPPFAVERARMRPPLSVPSKEHEVPPSLQKILTRVITAFAISPRPPVYFEKEQAAPCTMAMRLRDGVLVPVLIFGKPVIDRTIDDHHLAFALARQLADLRTERIARLLCPRAGELSQIIELATAPPQGEAGSHAARWLATSLHPVELEQARSIGSRLRDRGIQAMSAAVNWLAATERAADRIGFVIAGDLARCVKLVEQDATDPTRVQELVWSSVTDDVLGVRARLEGWTVVPPPIPRQSEARRA
;
A
#
# COMPACT_ATOMS: atom_id res chain seq x y z
N MET A 1 66.41 65.55 11.87
CA MET A 1 65.55 65.02 10.79
C MET A 1 64.47 66.06 10.49
N ARG A 2 64.32 66.48 9.24
CA ARG A 2 63.21 67.32 8.75
C ARG A 2 62.68 66.64 7.49
N GLY A 3 61.37 66.42 7.42
CA GLY A 3 60.74 65.49 6.46
C GLY A 3 60.35 64.19 7.14
N HIS A 4 59.17 63.68 6.74
CA HIS A 4 58.37 62.60 7.34
C HIS A 4 57.51 62.99 8.55
N SER A 5 56.27 62.50 8.52
CA SER A 5 55.20 62.68 9.50
C SER A 5 55.59 62.09 10.86
N ILE A 6 55.56 62.91 11.91
CA ILE A 6 56.00 62.53 13.25
C ILE A 6 54.84 61.83 13.99
N GLY A 7 54.68 60.54 13.75
CA GLY A 7 53.82 59.66 14.56
C GLY A 7 54.45 59.29 15.91
N VAL A 8 53.66 58.69 16.81
CA VAL A 8 54.06 58.36 18.20
C VAL A 8 55.37 57.57 18.27
N GLU A 9 55.60 56.65 17.34
CA GLU A 9 56.85 55.85 17.24
C GLU A 9 58.13 56.71 17.13
N SER A 10 58.02 57.92 16.57
CA SER A 10 59.15 58.85 16.41
C SER A 10 59.67 59.37 17.75
N VAL A 11 58.76 59.59 18.71
CA VAL A 11 59.10 60.04 20.08
C VAL A 11 59.88 58.93 20.79
N ASP A 12 59.43 57.68 20.68
CA ASP A 12 60.09 56.52 21.29
C ASP A 12 61.45 56.19 20.65
N ILE A 13 61.62 56.42 19.34
CA ILE A 13 62.93 56.30 18.68
C ILE A 13 63.89 57.40 19.18
N ILE A 14 63.47 58.67 19.16
CA ILE A 14 64.33 59.80 19.56
C ILE A 14 64.70 59.73 21.05
N THR A 15 63.72 59.43 21.92
CA THR A 15 63.95 59.28 23.37
C THR A 15 64.91 58.13 23.66
N ARG A 16 64.80 57.00 22.95
CA ARG A 16 65.68 55.83 23.10
C ARG A 16 67.10 56.09 22.63
N VAL A 17 67.30 56.81 21.52
CA VAL A 17 68.64 57.21 21.05
C VAL A 17 69.30 58.15 22.04
N LEU A 18 68.60 59.22 22.48
CA LEU A 18 69.14 60.17 23.45
C LEU A 18 69.44 59.53 24.82
N ARG A 19 68.65 58.53 25.25
CA ARG A 19 68.90 57.78 26.50
C ARG A 19 70.05 56.77 26.39
N ALA A 20 70.37 56.30 25.19
CA ALA A 20 71.55 55.47 24.94
C ALA A 20 72.85 56.31 24.90
N GLU A 21 72.76 57.55 24.44
CA GLU A 21 73.89 58.50 24.35
C GLU A 21 74.15 59.23 25.68
N PHE A 22 73.09 59.46 26.50
CA PHE A 22 73.16 60.13 27.81
C PHE A 22 72.39 59.34 28.88
N PRO A 23 72.96 58.24 29.42
CA PRO A 23 72.24 57.30 30.29
C PRO A 23 71.91 57.85 31.68
N GLU A 24 72.55 58.92 32.14
CA GLU A 24 72.22 59.60 33.41
C GLU A 24 70.99 60.54 33.35
N LEU A 25 70.31 60.65 32.19
CA LEU A 25 69.08 61.44 32.08
C LEU A 25 67.82 60.64 32.46
N ASP A 26 66.94 61.28 33.23
CA ASP A 26 65.61 60.77 33.59
C ASP A 26 64.74 60.57 32.33
N GLY A 27 64.37 59.31 32.07
CA GLY A 27 63.70 58.89 30.84
C GLY A 27 62.29 59.46 30.66
N GLU A 28 61.53 59.68 31.73
CA GLU A 28 60.18 60.25 31.62
C GLU A 28 60.26 61.75 31.32
N ARG A 29 61.18 62.47 31.98
CA ARG A 29 61.40 63.89 31.72
C ARG A 29 61.95 64.15 30.33
N LEU A 30 62.82 63.26 29.83
CA LEU A 30 63.35 63.29 28.47
C LEU A 30 62.21 63.10 27.45
N ARG A 31 61.36 62.08 27.64
CA ARG A 31 60.18 61.82 26.80
C ARG A 31 59.25 63.05 26.74
N ALA A 32 58.88 63.58 27.90
CA ALA A 32 57.99 64.74 27.99
C ALA A 32 58.61 66.05 27.45
N ALA A 33 59.93 66.12 27.31
CA ALA A 33 60.62 67.23 26.63
C ALA A 33 60.59 67.06 25.10
N VAL A 34 60.81 65.85 24.59
CA VAL A 34 60.69 65.49 23.17
C VAL A 34 59.25 65.73 22.68
N GLU A 35 58.25 65.27 23.42
CA GLU A 35 56.82 65.45 23.11
C GLU A 35 56.44 66.95 23.01
N ARG A 36 56.88 67.78 23.98
CA ARG A 36 56.66 69.24 23.93
C ARG A 36 57.39 69.95 22.79
N ALA A 37 58.57 69.45 22.38
CA ALA A 37 59.29 69.98 21.24
C ALA A 37 58.59 69.66 19.91
N VAL A 38 58.10 68.42 19.75
CA VAL A 38 57.32 67.98 18.59
C VAL A 38 56.01 68.78 18.48
N ALA A 39 55.26 68.92 19.58
CA ALA A 39 54.00 69.68 19.60
C ALA A 39 54.18 71.15 19.20
N ARG A 40 55.27 71.82 19.64
CA ARG A 40 55.56 73.21 19.26
C ARG A 40 55.90 73.38 17.77
N VAL A 41 56.52 72.38 17.14
CA VAL A 41 56.83 72.45 15.70
C VAL A 41 55.55 72.30 14.86
N ALA A 42 54.60 71.47 15.28
CA ALA A 42 53.30 71.33 14.60
C ALA A 42 52.47 72.63 14.61
N SER A 43 52.57 73.44 15.67
CA SER A 43 51.82 74.70 15.82
C SER A 43 52.37 75.90 15.02
N ALA A 44 53.48 75.75 14.27
CA ALA A 44 54.23 76.88 13.72
C ALA A 44 54.17 77.03 12.18
N SER A 45 53.33 76.27 11.48
CA SER A 45 53.20 76.34 10.01
C SER A 45 51.75 76.30 9.54
N LEU A 46 51.07 77.45 9.57
CA LEU A 46 49.79 77.72 8.90
C LEU A 46 49.65 79.24 8.68
N ASP A 47 49.00 79.64 7.58
CA ASP A 47 49.02 81.02 7.05
C ASP A 47 48.30 82.08 7.92
N THR A 48 48.87 83.29 7.93
CA THR A 48 48.39 84.41 8.75
C THR A 48 47.32 85.29 8.11
N GLU A 49 47.02 85.12 6.81
CA GLU A 49 45.91 85.83 6.14
C GLU A 49 44.56 85.12 6.28
N GLY A 50 44.56 83.79 6.48
CA GLY A 50 43.33 82.98 6.49
C GLY A 50 42.35 83.36 7.61
N TYR A 51 42.84 83.48 8.85
CA TYR A 51 42.03 83.75 10.03
C TYR A 51 41.21 85.05 9.94
N ARG A 52 41.81 86.14 9.42
CA ARG A 52 41.14 87.45 9.32
C ARG A 52 39.83 87.43 8.53
N VAL A 53 39.68 86.53 7.57
CA VAL A 53 38.46 86.43 6.76
C VAL A 53 37.36 85.66 7.51
N VAL A 54 37.74 84.62 8.28
CA VAL A 54 36.80 83.84 9.10
C VAL A 54 36.28 84.70 10.24
N ASP A 55 37.17 85.40 10.95
CA ASP A 55 36.82 86.32 12.04
C ASP A 55 35.89 87.44 11.55
N LEU A 56 36.11 87.97 10.33
CA LEU A 56 35.25 89.00 9.73
C LEU A 56 33.84 88.50 9.41
N HIS A 57 33.68 87.26 8.94
CA HIS A 57 32.36 86.70 8.65
C HIS A 57 31.61 86.33 9.94
N LEU A 58 32.30 85.77 10.94
CA LEU A 58 31.71 85.51 12.25
C LEU A 58 31.25 86.81 12.93
N ALA A 59 32.07 87.86 12.92
CA ALA A 59 31.69 89.19 13.44
C ALA A 59 30.52 89.83 12.68
N LYS A 60 30.34 89.54 11.38
CA LYS A 60 29.15 89.94 10.61
C LYS A 60 27.90 89.17 11.05
N VAL A 61 28.00 87.85 11.25
CA VAL A 61 26.88 87.03 11.74
C VAL A 61 26.43 87.50 13.13
N GLU A 62 27.37 87.77 14.04
CA GLU A 62 27.08 88.31 15.38
C GLU A 62 26.44 89.72 15.35
N ALA A 63 26.68 90.50 14.30
CA ALA A 63 26.12 91.84 14.12
C ALA A 63 24.79 91.87 13.32
N THR A 64 24.27 90.72 12.86
CA THR A 64 23.10 90.63 11.95
C THR A 64 21.90 90.02 12.66
N GLU A 65 20.85 90.81 12.89
CA GLU A 65 19.63 90.36 13.59
C GLU A 65 18.68 89.53 12.70
N GLU A 66 18.73 89.67 11.38
CA GLU A 66 17.83 88.99 10.44
C GLU A 66 18.31 87.57 10.06
N SER A 67 17.43 86.57 10.20
CA SER A 67 17.75 85.14 10.00
C SER A 67 18.07 84.79 8.54
N GLU A 68 17.35 85.38 7.58
CA GLU A 68 17.65 85.17 6.15
C GLU A 68 19.07 85.67 5.79
N GLU A 69 19.43 86.88 6.23
CA GLU A 69 20.76 87.44 6.03
C GLU A 69 21.85 86.63 6.75
N ARG A 70 21.63 86.22 8.01
CA ARG A 70 22.55 85.30 8.71
C ARG A 70 22.76 84.01 7.93
N SER A 71 21.67 83.36 7.48
CA SER A 71 21.76 82.10 6.73
C SER A 71 22.54 82.26 5.42
N LYS A 72 22.45 83.42 4.76
CA LYS A 72 23.22 83.73 3.55
C LYS A 72 24.71 83.92 3.86
N ILE A 73 25.05 84.71 4.89
CA ILE A 73 26.44 84.91 5.33
C ILE A 73 27.08 83.58 5.76
N LEU A 74 26.33 82.71 6.43
CA LEU A 74 26.80 81.37 6.81
C LEU A 74 27.03 80.46 5.59
N ARG A 75 26.20 80.51 4.53
CA ARG A 75 26.47 79.77 3.27
C ARG A 75 27.74 80.26 2.58
N GLU A 76 27.91 81.57 2.45
CA GLU A 76 29.12 82.19 1.88
C GLU A 76 30.39 81.83 2.69
N LEU A 77 30.29 81.82 4.02
CA LEU A 77 31.38 81.39 4.91
C LEU A 77 31.69 79.88 4.76
N SER A 78 30.67 79.03 4.70
CA SER A 78 30.83 77.59 4.48
C SER A 78 31.54 77.29 3.16
N GLU A 79 31.15 77.95 2.07
CA GLU A 79 31.80 77.82 0.76
C GLU A 79 33.26 78.32 0.77
N ASN A 80 33.55 79.39 1.52
CA ASN A 80 34.93 79.89 1.67
C ASN A 80 35.80 78.92 2.47
N LEU A 81 35.26 78.28 3.51
CA LEU A 81 35.93 77.25 4.29
C LEU A 81 36.19 75.99 3.46
N GLU A 82 35.21 75.55 2.66
CA GLU A 82 35.35 74.41 1.75
C GLU A 82 36.42 74.66 0.68
N GLN A 83 36.43 75.85 0.04
CA GLN A 83 37.47 76.25 -0.92
C GLN A 83 38.90 76.29 -0.33
N ARG A 84 39.02 76.44 1.00
CA ARG A 84 40.29 76.43 1.73
C ARG A 84 40.68 75.04 2.27
N GLY A 85 39.86 74.02 2.03
CA GLY A 85 40.09 72.65 2.51
C GLY A 85 39.67 72.38 3.96
N ASP A 86 38.98 73.32 4.62
CA ASP A 86 38.48 73.16 5.99
C ASP A 86 37.05 72.58 5.99
N ALA A 87 36.93 71.34 5.52
CA ALA A 87 35.64 70.67 5.30
C ALA A 87 34.86 70.43 6.61
N GLU A 88 35.56 70.17 7.73
CA GLU A 88 34.93 69.96 9.04
C GLU A 88 34.18 71.21 9.51
N ARG A 89 34.81 72.39 9.42
CA ARG A 89 34.14 73.65 9.76
C ARG A 89 33.12 74.05 8.71
N ALA A 90 33.39 73.81 7.42
CA ALA A 90 32.44 74.07 6.36
C ALA A 90 31.11 73.32 6.58
N LEU A 91 31.15 72.05 7.01
CA LEU A 91 29.96 71.26 7.36
C LEU A 91 29.18 71.89 8.52
N VAL A 92 29.85 72.18 9.64
CA VAL A 92 29.19 72.75 10.83
C VAL A 92 28.55 74.11 10.52
N VAL A 93 29.22 74.95 9.72
CA VAL A 93 28.68 76.24 9.27
C VAL A 93 27.50 76.04 8.29
N ARG A 94 27.55 75.05 7.38
CA ARG A 94 26.44 74.75 6.47
C ARG A 94 25.21 74.21 7.21
N LEU A 95 25.41 73.33 8.19
CA LEU A 95 24.34 72.85 9.08
C LEU A 95 23.71 73.99 9.87
N SER A 96 24.52 74.94 10.34
CA SER A 96 24.03 76.15 11.01
C SER A 96 23.21 77.04 10.06
N ALA A 97 23.64 77.21 8.81
CA ALA A 97 22.88 77.94 7.79
C ALA A 97 21.53 77.26 7.47
N PHE A 98 21.52 75.93 7.38
CA PHE A 98 20.32 75.12 7.15
C PHE A 98 19.35 75.17 8.34
N GLY A 99 19.87 75.25 9.58
CA GLY A 99 19.08 75.39 10.79
C GLY A 99 18.41 76.76 10.95
N GLU A 100 19.00 77.83 10.40
CA GLU A 100 18.36 79.16 10.30
C GLU A 100 17.26 79.15 9.23
N VAL A 101 17.59 78.73 8.00
CA VAL A 101 16.63 78.61 6.89
C VAL A 101 17.00 77.41 6.02
N ALA A 102 16.16 76.38 6.00
CA ALA A 102 16.39 75.17 5.20
C ALA A 102 15.99 75.38 3.73
N LEU A 103 16.91 75.16 2.78
CA LEU A 103 16.67 75.28 1.33
C LEU A 103 17.12 74.03 0.58
N GLN A 104 16.46 73.71 -0.54
CA GLN A 104 16.84 72.60 -1.42
C GLN A 104 18.29 72.76 -1.96
N ALA A 105 18.75 74.00 -2.12
CA ALA A 105 20.12 74.33 -2.55
C ALA A 105 21.21 73.88 -1.55
N ASP A 106 20.85 73.56 -0.30
CA ASP A 106 21.81 73.06 0.70
C ASP A 106 21.98 71.54 0.69
N LEU A 107 21.08 70.78 0.04
CA LEU A 107 21.11 69.32 0.06
C LEU A 107 22.42 68.75 -0.51
N ALA A 108 22.78 69.14 -1.73
CA ALA A 108 23.99 68.64 -2.38
C ALA A 108 25.30 69.12 -1.70
N PRO A 109 25.44 70.39 -1.24
CA PRO A 109 26.55 70.80 -0.39
C PRO A 109 26.65 70.00 0.92
N LEU A 110 25.55 69.77 1.64
CA LEU A 110 25.55 69.03 2.90
C LEU A 110 25.95 67.57 2.70
N LEU A 111 25.38 66.87 1.70
CA LEU A 111 25.73 65.48 1.38
C LEU A 111 27.20 65.36 0.95
N ARG A 112 27.71 66.31 0.17
CA ARG A 112 29.13 66.35 -0.23
C ARG A 112 30.06 66.58 0.96
N LEU A 113 29.74 67.53 1.84
CA LEU A 113 30.55 67.85 3.02
C LEU A 113 30.52 66.71 4.06
N ALA A 114 29.36 66.07 4.26
CA ALA A 114 29.26 64.87 5.09
C ALA A 114 30.07 63.70 4.52
N ARG A 115 30.09 63.51 3.19
CA ARG A 115 30.95 62.52 2.53
C ARG A 115 32.44 62.78 2.72
N ILE A 116 32.89 64.04 2.66
CA ILE A 116 34.30 64.40 2.86
C ILE A 116 34.75 64.23 4.32
N THR A 117 33.83 64.42 5.27
CA THR A 117 34.11 64.39 6.72
C THR A 117 33.71 63.08 7.40
N GLU A 118 33.06 62.17 6.67
CA GLU A 118 32.41 60.93 7.15
C GLU A 118 31.31 61.14 8.23
N ARG A 119 30.85 62.39 8.43
CA ARG A 119 29.89 62.79 9.50
C ARG A 119 28.43 62.70 9.06
N TRP A 120 28.02 61.55 8.53
CA TRP A 120 26.65 61.31 8.05
C TRP A 120 25.57 61.45 9.12
N ALA A 121 25.86 61.05 10.36
CA ALA A 121 24.91 61.07 11.48
C ALA A 121 24.51 62.47 11.96
N GLU A 122 25.18 63.52 11.49
CA GLU A 122 24.87 64.93 11.83
C GLU A 122 23.96 65.60 10.79
N LEU A 123 23.68 64.92 9.67
CA LEU A 123 22.74 65.41 8.68
C LEU A 123 21.30 65.26 9.16
N PRO A 124 20.44 66.28 9.02
CA PRO A 124 19.01 66.17 9.31
C PRO A 124 18.28 65.43 8.17
N LEU A 125 18.59 64.15 7.97
CA LEU A 125 18.21 63.36 6.80
C LEU A 125 16.70 63.32 6.53
N ASP A 126 15.85 63.30 7.57
CA ASP A 126 14.39 63.38 7.41
C ASP A 126 13.94 64.70 6.77
N ALA A 127 14.46 65.83 7.27
CA ALA A 127 14.15 67.15 6.72
C ALA A 127 14.75 67.34 5.33
N MET A 128 15.94 66.77 5.08
CA MET A 128 16.57 66.77 3.76
C MET A 128 15.77 65.95 2.74
N ASN A 129 15.29 64.76 3.11
CA ASN A 129 14.47 63.90 2.27
C ASN A 129 13.09 64.53 1.94
N ALA A 130 12.50 65.24 2.91
CA ALA A 130 11.24 65.97 2.71
C ALA A 130 11.37 67.20 1.79
N LEU A 131 12.58 67.72 1.57
CA LEU A 131 12.86 68.85 0.67
C LEU A 131 13.19 68.41 -0.78
N VAL A 132 13.21 67.11 -1.07
CA VAL A 132 13.47 66.61 -2.43
C VAL A 132 12.19 66.59 -3.26
N ASP A 133 12.05 67.55 -4.18
CA ASP A 133 11.09 67.46 -5.28
C ASP A 133 11.66 66.60 -6.42
N ILE A 134 11.01 65.47 -6.69
CA ILE A 134 11.39 64.49 -7.71
C ILE A 134 11.35 65.05 -9.15
N HIS A 135 10.68 66.18 -9.38
CA HIS A 135 10.59 66.83 -10.69
C HIS A 135 11.75 67.79 -10.97
N THR A 136 12.69 67.97 -10.03
CA THR A 136 13.82 68.89 -10.19
C THR A 136 15.04 68.24 -10.85
N ASP A 137 15.74 68.99 -11.70
CA ASP A 137 16.97 68.55 -12.35
C ASP A 137 18.01 68.14 -11.30
N GLY A 138 18.42 66.87 -11.33
CA GLY A 138 19.36 66.29 -10.36
C GLY A 138 18.72 65.57 -9.17
N ALA A 139 17.38 65.51 -9.07
CA ALA A 139 16.69 64.81 -7.97
C ALA A 139 17.15 63.35 -7.79
N ALA A 140 17.34 62.60 -8.88
CA ALA A 140 17.86 61.22 -8.82
C ALA A 140 19.25 61.12 -8.17
N GLN A 141 20.14 62.10 -8.42
CA GLN A 141 21.47 62.13 -7.80
C GLN A 141 21.37 62.45 -6.30
N VAL A 142 20.52 63.39 -5.91
CA VAL A 142 20.27 63.74 -4.50
C VAL A 142 19.64 62.57 -3.75
N LEU A 143 18.72 61.83 -4.38
CA LEU A 143 18.13 60.61 -3.80
C LEU A 143 19.15 59.48 -3.64
N ALA A 144 20.06 59.28 -4.60
CA ALA A 144 21.14 58.29 -4.48
C ALA A 144 22.17 58.67 -3.39
N ASP A 145 22.54 59.95 -3.29
CA ASP A 145 23.41 60.45 -2.22
C ASP A 145 22.70 60.37 -0.84
N LEU A 146 21.37 60.60 -0.77
CA LEU A 146 20.56 60.37 0.45
C LEU A 146 20.42 58.89 0.80
N ALA A 147 20.24 58.00 -0.18
CA ALA A 147 20.22 56.55 0.04
C ALA A 147 21.55 56.08 0.65
N THR A 148 22.66 56.62 0.16
CA THR A 148 24.00 56.39 0.72
C THR A 148 24.06 56.88 2.16
N ALA A 149 23.61 58.11 2.46
CA ALA A 149 23.60 58.63 3.83
C ALA A 149 22.73 57.80 4.79
N TRP A 150 21.54 57.35 4.35
CA TRP A 150 20.67 56.47 5.14
C TRP A 150 21.29 55.09 5.38
N LYS A 151 22.04 54.56 4.41
CA LYS A 151 22.79 53.31 4.56
C LYS A 151 23.89 53.44 5.61
N GLU A 152 24.71 54.49 5.55
CA GLU A 152 25.78 54.75 6.52
C GLU A 152 25.24 55.01 7.95
N VAL A 153 24.05 55.60 8.08
CA VAL A 153 23.36 55.79 9.39
C VAL A 153 22.65 54.51 9.88
N GLY A 154 22.75 53.38 9.18
CA GLY A 154 22.17 52.11 9.59
C GLY A 154 20.63 52.10 9.49
N ARG A 155 20.09 52.65 8.41
CA ARG A 155 18.66 52.74 8.10
C ARG A 155 18.37 52.21 6.69
N PRO A 156 18.63 50.92 6.41
CA PRO A 156 18.66 50.40 5.05
C PRO A 156 17.30 50.41 4.33
N TYR A 157 16.17 50.30 5.05
CA TYR A 157 14.84 50.44 4.44
C TYR A 157 14.56 51.87 3.93
N TYR A 158 15.08 52.91 4.60
CA TYR A 158 14.99 54.29 4.11
C TYR A 158 15.93 54.54 2.93
N ALA A 159 17.06 53.83 2.86
CA ALA A 159 17.91 53.80 1.68
C ALA A 159 17.20 53.11 0.49
N ALA A 160 16.49 52.00 0.72
CA ALA A 160 15.70 51.31 -0.29
C ALA A 160 14.53 52.18 -0.82
N ASP A 161 13.80 52.90 0.04
CA ASP A 161 12.78 53.88 -0.38
C ASP A 161 13.37 54.96 -1.30
N CYS A 162 14.54 55.50 -0.94
CA CYS A 162 15.24 56.47 -1.77
C CYS A 162 15.65 55.88 -3.14
N LEU A 163 16.06 54.61 -3.20
CA LEU A 163 16.43 53.93 -4.45
C LEU A 163 15.23 53.55 -5.32
N GLU A 164 14.11 53.09 -4.76
CA GLU A 164 12.86 52.91 -5.52
C GLU A 164 12.38 54.26 -6.07
N ARG A 165 12.56 55.37 -5.32
CA ARG A 165 12.31 56.73 -5.82
C ARG A 165 13.32 57.19 -6.88
N VAL A 166 14.55 56.67 -6.90
CA VAL A 166 15.47 56.84 -8.05
C VAL A 166 14.88 56.15 -9.27
N LEU A 167 14.39 54.90 -9.15
CA LEU A 167 13.77 54.17 -10.27
C LEU A 167 12.47 54.83 -10.78
N LEU A 168 11.75 55.59 -9.95
CA LEU A 168 10.62 56.42 -10.42
C LEU A 168 11.04 57.62 -11.29
N VAL A 169 12.27 58.15 -11.09
CA VAL A 169 12.82 59.28 -11.87
C VAL A 169 13.65 58.80 -13.07
N LYS A 170 14.32 57.64 -12.93
CA LYS A 170 15.13 56.97 -13.95
C LYS A 170 14.82 55.45 -13.95
N PRO A 171 13.84 55.00 -14.74
CA PRO A 171 13.43 53.59 -14.77
C PRO A 171 14.48 52.61 -15.29
N ASP A 172 15.59 53.10 -15.82
CA ASP A 172 16.73 52.38 -16.41
C ASP A 172 18.01 52.44 -15.55
N ASP A 173 17.96 53.00 -14.33
CA ASP A 173 19.14 53.17 -13.48
C ASP A 173 19.65 51.82 -12.92
N THR A 174 20.68 51.27 -13.59
CA THR A 174 21.25 49.95 -13.26
C THR A 174 21.84 49.90 -11.85
N ALA A 175 22.42 51.00 -11.36
CA ALA A 175 23.00 51.06 -10.02
C ALA A 175 21.92 50.99 -8.94
N ALA A 176 20.75 51.60 -9.18
CA ALA A 176 19.59 51.44 -8.29
C ALA A 176 19.02 50.02 -8.31
N PHE A 177 18.91 49.38 -9.48
CA PHE A 177 18.53 47.96 -9.59
C PHE A 177 19.49 47.03 -8.82
N GLU A 178 20.80 47.15 -9.02
CA GLU A 178 21.81 46.33 -8.35
C GLU A 178 21.81 46.54 -6.83
N ALA A 179 21.68 47.79 -6.37
CA ALA A 179 21.63 48.10 -4.94
C ALA A 179 20.35 47.57 -4.25
N LEU A 180 19.19 47.66 -4.92
CA LEU A 180 17.93 47.09 -4.45
C LEU A 180 17.93 45.56 -4.50
N GLU A 181 18.52 44.96 -5.54
CA GLU A 181 18.67 43.51 -5.66
C GLU A 181 19.51 42.94 -4.51
N VAL A 182 20.68 43.53 -4.23
CA VAL A 182 21.52 43.14 -3.08
C VAL A 182 20.74 43.31 -1.77
N PHE A 183 19.97 44.39 -1.63
CA PHE A 183 19.15 44.63 -0.44
C PHE A 183 18.06 43.56 -0.26
N TYR A 184 17.21 43.31 -1.26
CA TYR A 184 16.12 42.32 -1.17
C TYR A 184 16.65 40.89 -1.05
N ARG A 185 17.75 40.52 -1.73
CA ARG A 185 18.46 39.24 -1.50
C ARG A 185 18.97 39.12 -0.06
N SER A 186 19.55 40.17 0.52
CA SER A 186 20.09 40.15 1.89
C SER A 186 19.03 40.15 3.00
N THR A 187 17.81 40.59 2.68
CA THR A 187 16.68 40.66 3.62
C THR A 187 15.68 39.50 3.45
N GLY A 188 15.81 38.70 2.40
CA GLY A 188 14.93 37.55 2.12
C GLY A 188 13.57 37.93 1.50
N GLU A 189 13.45 39.14 0.97
CA GLU A 189 12.22 39.67 0.35
C GLU A 189 12.06 39.16 -1.10
N TRP A 190 12.08 37.84 -1.27
CA TRP A 190 12.09 37.15 -2.56
C TRP A 190 10.96 37.57 -3.53
N PRO A 191 9.69 37.78 -3.09
CA PRO A 191 8.64 38.25 -4.00
C PRO A 191 8.89 39.66 -4.55
N VAL A 192 9.49 40.54 -3.74
CA VAL A 192 9.82 41.92 -4.16
C VAL A 192 11.04 41.92 -5.08
N LEU A 193 12.01 41.03 -4.82
CA LEU A 193 13.12 40.80 -5.74
C LEU A 193 12.65 40.28 -7.11
N ILE A 194 11.66 39.37 -7.15
CA ILE A 194 11.09 38.87 -8.40
C ILE A 194 10.34 39.95 -9.16
N ASP A 195 9.58 40.83 -8.47
CA ASP A 195 8.99 42.01 -9.11
C ASP A 195 10.06 42.97 -9.67
N LEU A 196 11.14 43.22 -8.92
CA LEU A 196 12.26 44.06 -9.35
C LEU A 196 12.98 43.47 -10.58
N ILE A 197 13.29 42.17 -10.57
CA ILE A 197 13.88 41.48 -11.72
C ILE A 197 12.90 41.48 -12.90
N GLY A 198 11.60 41.24 -12.65
CA GLY A 198 10.54 41.34 -13.66
C GLY A 198 10.49 42.73 -14.31
N ARG A 199 10.51 43.81 -13.52
CA ARG A 199 10.64 45.19 -14.01
C ARG A 199 11.90 45.37 -14.87
N ARG A 200 13.04 44.79 -14.48
CA ARG A 200 14.30 44.80 -15.24
C ARG A 200 14.20 44.05 -16.58
N THR A 201 13.51 42.90 -16.65
CA THR A 201 13.33 42.15 -17.93
C THR A 201 12.61 42.96 -19.01
N VAL A 202 11.79 43.95 -18.63
CA VAL A 202 11.06 44.84 -19.56
C VAL A 202 11.96 45.96 -20.10
N GLN A 203 13.00 46.36 -19.36
CA GLN A 203 13.94 47.42 -19.77
C GLN A 203 15.12 46.89 -20.60
N VAL A 204 15.42 45.58 -20.51
CA VAL A 204 16.53 44.94 -21.22
C VAL A 204 16.12 44.54 -22.64
N GLU A 205 16.82 45.05 -23.67
CA GLU A 205 16.53 44.76 -25.08
C GLU A 205 17.09 43.41 -25.57
N SER A 206 18.08 42.84 -24.88
CA SER A 206 18.80 41.65 -25.31
C SER A 206 18.07 40.35 -24.93
N ASP A 207 17.61 39.57 -25.92
CA ASP A 207 16.97 38.26 -25.73
C ASP A 207 17.79 37.33 -24.84
N LYS A 208 19.13 37.37 -24.99
CA LYS A 208 20.03 36.59 -24.15
C LYS A 208 19.99 37.05 -22.70
N GLU A 209 20.18 38.34 -22.43
CA GLU A 209 20.16 38.87 -21.06
C GLU A 209 18.78 38.69 -20.40
N ARG A 210 17.68 38.78 -21.18
CA ARG A 210 16.34 38.42 -20.71
C ARG A 210 16.24 36.93 -20.36
N ALA A 211 16.79 36.03 -21.18
CA ALA A 211 16.85 34.60 -20.85
C ALA A 211 17.68 34.37 -19.58
N GLU A 212 18.79 35.09 -19.38
CA GLU A 212 19.59 35.00 -18.14
C GLU A 212 18.77 35.43 -16.91
N LEU A 213 18.05 36.56 -16.98
CA LEU A 213 17.13 37.01 -15.91
C LEU A 213 15.97 36.01 -15.67
N PHE A 214 15.39 35.42 -16.72
CA PHE A 214 14.37 34.37 -16.56
C PHE A 214 14.92 33.10 -15.92
N ARG A 215 16.18 32.70 -16.19
CA ARG A 215 16.85 31.59 -15.47
C ARG A 215 17.07 31.93 -14.00
N GLU A 216 17.42 33.19 -13.68
CA GLU A 216 17.56 33.62 -12.28
C GLU A 216 16.23 33.64 -11.54
N MET A 217 15.16 34.15 -12.18
CA MET A 217 13.79 34.03 -11.65
C MET A 217 13.42 32.56 -11.46
N ALA A 218 13.69 31.69 -12.44
CA ALA A 218 13.42 30.26 -12.35
C ALA A 218 14.18 29.59 -11.20
N PHE A 219 15.42 30.00 -10.92
CA PHE A 219 16.19 29.51 -9.78
C PHE A 219 15.63 29.98 -8.43
N ILE A 220 15.22 31.26 -8.31
CA ILE A 220 14.61 31.80 -7.08
C ILE A 220 13.26 31.12 -6.83
N TYR A 221 12.45 30.92 -7.88
CA TYR A 221 11.22 30.13 -7.81
C TYR A 221 11.50 28.67 -7.39
N ASP A 222 12.47 27.97 -8.00
CA ASP A 222 12.83 26.57 -7.70
C ASP A 222 13.42 26.35 -6.30
N LYS A 223 14.19 27.32 -5.77
CA LYS A 223 14.97 27.15 -4.53
C LYS A 223 14.45 27.90 -3.32
N GLU A 224 14.08 29.17 -3.47
CA GLU A 224 13.78 30.05 -2.34
C GLU A 224 12.28 30.14 -2.06
N LEU A 225 11.45 30.10 -3.11
CA LEU A 225 9.98 30.10 -2.99
C LEU A 225 9.37 28.70 -3.03
N GLY A 226 10.08 27.71 -3.56
CA GLY A 226 9.57 26.36 -3.77
C GLY A 226 8.41 26.31 -4.77
N ASP A 227 8.34 27.25 -5.70
CA ASP A 227 7.35 27.33 -6.77
C ASP A 227 7.95 26.78 -8.08
N LEU A 228 8.00 25.46 -8.18
CA LEU A 228 8.51 24.72 -9.33
C LEU A 228 7.63 24.86 -10.58
N GLY A 229 6.40 25.36 -10.47
CA GLY A 229 5.53 25.64 -11.63
C GLY A 229 5.86 26.98 -12.27
N ALA A 230 5.96 28.04 -11.47
CA ALA A 230 6.51 29.32 -11.91
C ALA A 230 8.00 29.18 -12.32
N ALA A 231 8.77 28.29 -11.67
CA ALA A 231 10.11 27.95 -12.12
C ALA A 231 10.13 27.25 -13.47
N LEU A 232 9.25 26.27 -13.70
CA LEU A 232 9.12 25.60 -15.00
C LEU A 232 8.71 26.59 -16.08
N ASP A 233 7.75 27.47 -15.81
CA ASP A 233 7.31 28.48 -16.77
C ASP A 233 8.41 29.53 -17.04
N ALA A 234 9.18 29.94 -16.04
CA ALA A 234 10.36 30.78 -16.25
C ALA A 234 11.48 30.04 -17.02
N TYR A 235 11.71 28.74 -16.79
CA TYR A 235 12.59 27.93 -17.63
C TYR A 235 12.05 27.70 -19.06
N ARG A 236 10.73 27.67 -19.26
CA ARG A 236 10.09 27.62 -20.59
C ARG A 236 10.27 28.93 -21.34
N GLU A 237 10.11 30.09 -20.68
CA GLU A 237 10.47 31.37 -21.30
C GLU A 237 11.98 31.45 -21.61
N ALA A 238 12.83 30.86 -20.77
CA ALA A 238 14.26 30.70 -21.10
C ALA A 238 14.52 29.77 -22.31
N ASP A 239 13.90 28.58 -22.43
CA ASP A 239 14.05 27.66 -23.60
C ASP A 239 13.41 28.23 -24.87
N LYS A 240 12.42 29.14 -24.75
CA LYS A 240 11.87 29.89 -25.89
C LYS A 240 12.84 30.95 -26.43
N LEU A 241 13.56 31.64 -25.54
CA LEU A 241 14.52 32.70 -25.89
C LEU A 241 15.89 32.12 -26.30
N GLU A 242 16.35 31.05 -25.64
CA GLU A 242 17.61 30.35 -25.91
C GLU A 242 17.41 28.82 -25.91
N PRO A 243 16.92 28.24 -27.03
CA PRO A 243 16.59 26.81 -27.09
C PRO A 243 17.80 25.88 -26.95
N GLY A 244 17.63 24.80 -26.20
CA GLY A 244 18.61 23.70 -26.16
C GLY A 244 19.77 23.87 -25.19
N VAL A 245 19.70 24.86 -24.28
CA VAL A 245 20.66 25.01 -23.18
C VAL A 245 20.54 23.81 -22.22
N PRO A 246 21.60 23.00 -21.98
CA PRO A 246 21.47 21.76 -21.21
C PRO A 246 20.95 21.96 -19.77
N GLN A 247 21.33 23.06 -19.11
CA GLN A 247 20.84 23.40 -17.77
C GLN A 247 19.33 23.69 -17.76
N VAL A 248 18.82 24.31 -18.82
CA VAL A 248 17.39 24.62 -18.98
C VAL A 248 16.63 23.36 -19.37
N LEU A 249 17.17 22.51 -20.26
CA LEU A 249 16.57 21.22 -20.60
C LEU A 249 16.56 20.24 -19.41
N GLU A 250 17.64 20.16 -18.63
CA GLU A 250 17.70 19.36 -17.39
C GLU A 250 16.71 19.90 -16.34
N GLY A 251 16.64 21.23 -16.20
CA GLY A 251 15.63 21.93 -15.43
C GLY A 251 14.22 21.56 -15.85
N ILE A 252 13.91 21.63 -17.15
CA ILE A 252 12.60 21.27 -17.72
C ILE A 252 12.32 19.77 -17.54
N VAL A 253 13.27 18.86 -17.74
CA VAL A 253 13.04 17.42 -17.52
C VAL A 253 12.71 17.17 -16.05
N ARG A 254 13.59 17.55 -15.11
CA ARG A 254 13.35 17.40 -13.66
C ARG A 254 12.04 18.06 -13.26
N LEU A 255 11.83 19.31 -13.68
CA LEU A 255 10.62 20.08 -13.39
C LEU A 255 9.41 19.73 -14.28
N SER A 256 9.48 18.72 -15.14
CA SER A 256 8.28 18.15 -15.79
C SER A 256 7.76 16.90 -15.07
N LEU A 257 8.67 16.14 -14.44
CA LEU A 257 8.33 14.90 -13.74
C LEU A 257 7.57 15.13 -12.41
N GLU A 258 7.94 16.16 -11.65
CA GLU A 258 7.52 16.37 -10.24
C GLU A 258 6.02 16.60 -9.84
N VAL A 259 5.04 17.10 -10.61
CA VAL A 259 4.85 17.27 -12.06
C VAL A 259 4.00 16.10 -12.49
N GLY A 260 4.14 15.74 -13.76
CA GLY A 260 2.96 15.52 -14.56
C GLY A 260 2.54 16.74 -15.39
N VAL A 261 3.53 17.44 -15.94
CA VAL A 261 3.39 17.92 -17.32
C VAL A 261 3.10 16.69 -18.21
N PRO A 262 2.40 16.79 -19.36
CA PRO A 262 2.24 15.64 -20.25
C PRO A 262 3.58 14.93 -20.48
N GLU A 263 3.59 13.60 -20.33
CA GLU A 263 4.83 12.82 -20.40
C GLU A 263 5.45 12.89 -21.79
N ASP A 264 4.70 13.26 -22.83
CA ASP A 264 5.22 13.64 -24.16
C ASP A 264 6.16 14.86 -24.12
N GLU A 265 5.87 15.90 -23.32
CA GLU A 265 6.74 17.08 -23.16
C GLU A 265 7.99 16.71 -22.33
N ALA A 266 7.81 15.90 -21.28
CA ALA A 266 8.91 15.40 -20.46
C ALA A 266 9.83 14.43 -21.24
N LEU A 267 9.25 13.52 -22.02
CA LEU A 267 9.94 12.59 -22.91
C LEU A 267 10.61 13.34 -24.05
N SER A 268 9.95 14.31 -24.68
CA SER A 268 10.58 15.15 -25.71
C SER A 268 11.73 15.98 -25.13
N ALA A 269 11.59 16.55 -23.93
CA ALA A 269 12.69 17.23 -23.24
C ALA A 269 13.83 16.26 -22.87
N ALA A 270 13.52 15.03 -22.44
CA ALA A 270 14.51 14.00 -22.10
C ALA A 270 15.23 13.43 -23.33
N GLU A 271 14.53 13.25 -24.45
CA GLU A 271 15.11 12.90 -25.75
C GLU A 271 15.97 14.05 -26.29
N ARG A 272 15.49 15.30 -26.24
CA ARG A 272 16.29 16.50 -26.58
C ARG A 272 17.56 16.57 -25.72
N PHE A 273 17.43 16.41 -24.40
CA PHE A 273 18.55 16.40 -23.45
C PHE A 273 19.53 15.26 -23.76
N GLY A 274 19.06 14.04 -23.93
CA GLY A 274 19.87 12.88 -24.32
C GLY A 274 20.60 13.06 -25.66
N ASN A 275 20.00 13.79 -26.60
CA ASN A 275 20.63 14.17 -27.88
C ASN A 275 21.65 15.32 -27.76
N THR A 276 21.61 16.13 -26.69
CA THR A 276 22.70 17.08 -26.37
C THR A 276 23.90 16.42 -25.69
N ILE A 277 23.73 15.21 -25.12
CA ILE A 277 24.80 14.46 -24.46
C ILE A 277 25.63 13.69 -25.49
N SER A 278 26.90 14.07 -25.63
CA SER A 278 27.84 13.43 -26.56
C SER A 278 28.48 12.13 -26.03
N ASP A 279 28.50 11.91 -24.71
CA ASP A 279 29.08 10.71 -24.11
C ASP A 279 28.09 9.53 -24.16
N PRO A 280 28.46 8.34 -24.70
CA PRO A 280 27.57 7.20 -24.79
C PRO A 280 27.03 6.69 -23.45
N LYS A 281 27.80 6.78 -22.35
CA LYS A 281 27.37 6.24 -21.04
C LYS A 281 26.42 7.18 -20.32
N GLU A 282 26.69 8.49 -20.30
CA GLU A 282 25.72 9.47 -19.79
C GLU A 282 24.47 9.54 -20.68
N ARG A 283 24.61 9.34 -22.00
CA ARG A 283 23.47 9.17 -22.90
C ARG A 283 22.67 7.91 -22.59
N ALA A 284 23.31 6.78 -22.30
CA ALA A 284 22.61 5.55 -21.87
C ALA A 284 21.79 5.79 -20.60
N LYS A 285 22.31 6.52 -19.61
CA LYS A 285 21.55 6.93 -18.41
C LYS A 285 20.38 7.86 -18.72
N ALA A 286 20.55 8.82 -19.64
CA ALA A 286 19.46 9.67 -20.08
C ALA A 286 18.38 8.88 -20.86
N LEU A 287 18.79 7.90 -21.67
CA LEU A 287 17.88 6.98 -22.37
C LEU A 287 17.16 6.02 -21.42
N VAL A 288 17.79 5.53 -20.34
CA VAL A 288 17.09 4.78 -19.28
C VAL A 288 15.98 5.65 -18.67
N LYS A 289 16.26 6.90 -18.32
CA LYS A 289 15.23 7.83 -17.83
C LYS A 289 14.12 8.05 -18.86
N ALA A 290 14.46 8.22 -20.14
CA ALA A 290 13.44 8.32 -21.20
C ALA A 290 12.64 7.01 -21.36
N ALA A 291 13.26 5.85 -21.19
CA ALA A 291 12.61 4.53 -21.24
C ALA A 291 11.67 4.30 -20.06
N GLU A 292 12.04 4.75 -18.86
CA GLU A 292 11.20 4.75 -17.66
C GLU A 292 9.94 5.61 -17.86
N LEU A 293 10.05 6.75 -18.54
CA LEU A 293 8.90 7.59 -18.91
C LEU A 293 8.05 6.94 -20.01
N ALA A 294 8.68 6.37 -21.03
CA ALA A 294 7.96 5.65 -22.07
C ALA A 294 7.25 4.38 -21.55
N LYS A 295 7.78 3.72 -20.51
CA LYS A 295 7.18 2.51 -19.88
C LYS A 295 5.75 2.75 -19.41
N LEU A 296 5.41 3.99 -19.08
CA LEU A 296 4.10 4.38 -18.57
C LEU A 296 3.02 4.45 -19.68
N GLN A 297 3.41 4.76 -20.93
CA GLN A 297 2.46 5.02 -22.02
C GLN A 297 2.56 4.04 -23.19
N ASN A 298 3.77 3.61 -23.53
CA ASN A 298 4.05 2.83 -24.72
C ASN A 298 5.18 1.85 -24.43
N TRP A 299 4.80 0.63 -24.07
CA TRP A 299 5.72 -0.43 -23.68
C TRP A 299 6.67 -0.83 -24.81
N ASP A 300 6.29 -0.61 -26.07
CA ASP A 300 7.14 -0.89 -27.24
C ASP A 300 8.20 0.22 -27.42
N LYS A 301 7.82 1.48 -27.23
CA LYS A 301 8.77 2.62 -27.19
C LYS A 301 9.68 2.56 -25.96
N ALA A 302 9.18 2.08 -24.82
CA ALA A 302 9.97 1.82 -23.62
C ALA A 302 11.00 0.72 -23.85
N GLN A 303 10.55 -0.40 -24.44
CA GLN A 303 11.42 -1.50 -24.81
C GLN A 303 12.49 -1.05 -25.83
N GLN A 304 12.11 -0.27 -26.85
CA GLN A 304 13.06 0.37 -27.77
C GLN A 304 14.09 1.25 -27.03
N LEU A 305 13.66 2.11 -26.10
CA LEU A 305 14.58 2.99 -25.37
C LEU A 305 15.47 2.24 -24.37
N TYR A 306 14.98 1.17 -23.73
CA TYR A 306 15.82 0.27 -22.93
C TYR A 306 16.80 -0.54 -23.79
N ASP A 307 16.38 -0.97 -24.98
CA ASP A 307 17.25 -1.65 -25.94
C ASP A 307 18.32 -0.70 -26.51
N GLU A 308 17.96 0.56 -26.81
CA GLU A 308 18.91 1.62 -27.19
C GLU A 308 19.87 1.96 -26.04
N ALA A 309 19.38 2.07 -24.80
CA ALA A 309 20.23 2.29 -23.62
C ALA A 309 21.19 1.12 -23.37
N ARG A 310 20.72 -0.12 -23.50
CA ARG A 310 21.51 -1.35 -23.40
C ARG A 310 22.50 -1.52 -24.55
N ALA A 311 22.17 -1.03 -25.75
CA ALA A 311 23.10 -0.99 -26.89
C ALA A 311 24.18 0.10 -26.71
N ALA A 312 23.85 1.22 -26.05
CA ALA A 312 24.77 2.30 -25.74
C ALA A 312 25.71 1.96 -24.56
N ASP A 313 25.23 1.26 -23.52
CA ASP A 313 26.05 0.71 -22.45
C ASP A 313 25.52 -0.68 -21.99
N PRO A 314 26.07 -1.79 -22.51
CA PRO A 314 25.66 -3.14 -22.14
C PRO A 314 25.94 -3.52 -20.67
N GLU A 315 26.80 -2.77 -19.96
CA GLU A 315 27.11 -3.00 -18.55
C GLU A 315 26.15 -2.25 -17.61
N LEU A 316 25.28 -1.37 -18.14
CA LEU A 316 24.39 -0.52 -17.36
C LEU A 316 23.26 -1.34 -16.71
N ALA A 317 23.48 -1.72 -15.45
CA ALA A 317 22.55 -2.56 -14.68
C ALA A 317 21.11 -2.04 -14.70
N SER A 318 20.89 -0.72 -14.55
CA SER A 318 19.55 -0.11 -14.56
C SER A 318 18.78 -0.30 -15.88
N ALA A 319 19.46 -0.46 -17.02
CA ALA A 319 18.81 -0.77 -18.29
C ALA A 319 18.33 -2.24 -18.32
N VAL A 320 19.14 -3.16 -17.79
CA VAL A 320 18.80 -4.58 -17.65
C VAL A 320 17.70 -4.78 -16.61
N ASP A 321 17.80 -4.15 -15.44
CA ASP A 321 16.80 -4.19 -14.36
C ASP A 321 15.46 -3.57 -14.82
N GLY A 322 15.51 -2.42 -15.51
CA GLY A 322 14.34 -1.75 -16.06
C GLY A 322 13.61 -2.60 -17.11
N LEU A 323 14.36 -3.28 -17.98
CA LEU A 323 13.81 -4.19 -18.98
C LEU A 323 13.36 -5.54 -18.39
N ALA A 324 14.08 -6.10 -17.41
CA ALA A 324 13.69 -7.34 -16.72
C ALA A 324 12.41 -7.14 -15.90
N THR A 325 12.28 -6.00 -15.23
CA THR A 325 11.01 -5.62 -14.59
C THR A 325 9.93 -5.37 -15.64
N LEU A 326 10.18 -4.66 -16.75
CA LEU A 326 9.21 -4.51 -17.85
C LEU A 326 8.69 -5.87 -18.35
N LEU A 327 9.56 -6.85 -18.59
CA LEU A 327 9.19 -8.19 -19.06
C LEU A 327 8.44 -9.00 -18.01
N ARG A 328 8.87 -8.95 -16.74
CA ARG A 328 8.13 -9.50 -15.59
C ARG A 328 6.72 -8.90 -15.50
N ASP A 329 6.60 -7.59 -15.66
CA ASP A 329 5.35 -6.84 -15.60
C ASP A 329 4.44 -7.13 -16.83
N LYS A 330 5.02 -7.46 -18.00
CA LYS A 330 4.30 -8.03 -19.17
C LYS A 330 3.85 -9.49 -18.94
N GLY A 331 4.22 -10.13 -17.83
CA GLY A 331 4.01 -11.57 -17.58
C GLY A 331 4.97 -12.48 -18.36
N GLN A 332 5.92 -11.92 -19.11
CA GLN A 332 6.91 -12.64 -19.91
C GLN A 332 8.10 -13.06 -19.02
N LEU A 333 7.82 -13.80 -17.96
CA LEU A 333 8.83 -14.26 -16.99
C LEU A 333 9.96 -15.07 -17.66
N SER A 334 9.64 -15.87 -18.68
CA SER A 334 10.64 -16.56 -19.50
C SER A 334 11.62 -15.61 -20.17
N GLU A 335 11.12 -14.50 -20.75
CA GLU A 335 11.96 -13.49 -21.40
C GLU A 335 12.77 -12.72 -20.36
N ALA A 336 12.18 -12.39 -19.21
CA ALA A 336 12.87 -11.76 -18.08
C ALA A 336 14.02 -12.64 -17.55
N ILE A 337 13.80 -13.94 -17.37
CA ILE A 337 14.84 -14.88 -16.94
C ILE A 337 15.94 -14.98 -18.01
N THR A 338 15.59 -15.13 -19.30
CA THR A 338 16.63 -15.15 -20.36
C THR A 338 17.44 -13.85 -20.40
N LEU A 339 16.81 -12.70 -20.18
CA LEU A 339 17.50 -11.41 -20.10
C LEU A 339 18.46 -11.35 -18.92
N LEU A 340 18.02 -11.72 -17.72
CA LEU A 340 18.84 -11.70 -16.50
C LEU A 340 20.00 -12.68 -16.58
N VAL A 341 19.77 -13.90 -17.07
CA VAL A 341 20.81 -14.92 -17.27
C VAL A 341 21.83 -14.44 -18.30
N ASN A 342 21.40 -13.95 -19.47
CA ASN A 342 22.30 -13.43 -20.51
C ASN A 342 23.11 -12.21 -20.02
N ALA A 343 22.49 -11.30 -19.26
CA ALA A 343 23.19 -10.15 -18.70
C ALA A 343 24.20 -10.56 -17.60
N ALA A 344 23.86 -11.58 -16.79
CA ALA A 344 24.73 -12.16 -15.78
C ALA A 344 25.96 -12.89 -16.36
N GLU A 345 25.94 -13.28 -17.64
CA GLU A 345 27.14 -13.79 -18.34
C GLU A 345 28.22 -12.71 -18.51
N HIS A 346 27.83 -11.45 -18.71
CA HIS A 346 28.75 -10.39 -19.14
C HIS A 346 29.02 -9.36 -18.02
N ASN A 347 28.05 -9.07 -17.14
CA ASN A 347 28.24 -8.19 -15.99
C ASN A 347 28.65 -8.99 -14.73
N LYS A 348 29.93 -8.99 -14.40
CA LYS A 348 30.45 -9.72 -13.22
C LYS A 348 30.02 -9.14 -11.88
N ALA A 349 29.65 -7.85 -11.81
CA ALA A 349 29.27 -7.21 -10.55
C ALA A 349 27.87 -7.64 -10.11
N GLU A 350 26.91 -7.64 -11.04
CA GLU A 350 25.51 -7.98 -10.74
C GLU A 350 25.16 -9.45 -11.01
N ARG A 351 26.07 -10.24 -11.60
CA ARG A 351 25.88 -11.67 -11.91
C ARG A 351 25.22 -12.47 -10.78
N VAL A 352 25.73 -12.35 -9.55
CA VAL A 352 25.21 -13.10 -8.40
C VAL A 352 23.77 -12.68 -8.07
N ARG A 353 23.49 -11.37 -8.12
CA ARG A 353 22.16 -10.81 -7.86
C ARG A 353 21.16 -11.27 -8.91
N TRP A 354 21.48 -11.11 -10.19
CA TRP A 354 20.61 -11.49 -11.30
C TRP A 354 20.38 -13.00 -11.41
N LEU A 355 21.36 -13.84 -11.04
CA LEU A 355 21.14 -15.29 -10.94
C LEU A 355 20.22 -15.65 -9.77
N VAL A 356 20.32 -14.96 -8.63
CA VAL A 356 19.38 -15.10 -7.50
C VAL A 356 17.98 -14.60 -7.87
N ASP A 357 17.85 -13.45 -8.50
CA ASP A 357 16.54 -12.90 -8.90
C ASP A 357 15.88 -13.78 -9.98
N ALA A 358 16.66 -14.33 -10.90
CA ALA A 358 16.21 -15.35 -11.84
C ALA A 358 15.79 -16.65 -11.12
N ALA A 359 16.54 -17.10 -10.11
CA ALA A 359 16.17 -18.26 -9.29
C ALA A 359 14.85 -18.03 -8.52
N ASP A 360 14.69 -16.87 -7.88
CA ASP A 360 13.46 -16.44 -7.23
C ASP A 360 12.27 -16.47 -8.22
N PHE A 361 12.46 -16.01 -9.47
CA PHE A 361 11.44 -16.10 -10.53
C PHE A 361 11.16 -17.54 -10.98
N CYS A 362 12.16 -18.44 -11.00
CA CYS A 362 11.95 -19.86 -11.27
C CYS A 362 11.14 -20.53 -10.14
N VAL A 363 11.41 -20.22 -8.86
CA VAL A 363 10.57 -20.67 -7.73
C VAL A 363 9.13 -20.18 -7.91
N ALA A 364 8.94 -18.92 -8.30
CA ALA A 364 7.61 -18.35 -8.53
C ALA A 364 6.86 -18.99 -9.73
N LEU A 365 7.58 -19.49 -10.74
CA LEU A 365 7.04 -20.29 -11.85
C LEU A 365 6.76 -21.76 -11.46
N GLY A 366 7.15 -22.19 -10.26
CA GLY A 366 7.10 -23.59 -9.83
C GLY A 366 8.23 -24.47 -10.37
N ASP A 367 9.19 -23.89 -11.10
CA ASP A 367 10.39 -24.56 -11.59
C ASP A 367 11.46 -24.58 -10.48
N THR A 368 11.22 -25.41 -9.46
CA THR A 368 12.13 -25.54 -8.32
C THR A 368 13.48 -26.13 -8.70
N ASP A 369 13.57 -26.88 -9.81
CA ASP A 369 14.80 -27.54 -10.22
C ASP A 369 15.73 -26.56 -10.95
N TRP A 370 15.19 -25.72 -11.83
CA TRP A 370 15.98 -24.63 -12.41
C TRP A 370 16.30 -23.55 -11.38
N ALA A 371 15.40 -23.27 -10.42
CA ALA A 371 15.71 -22.40 -9.29
C ALA A 371 16.90 -22.91 -8.45
N LYS A 372 16.91 -24.21 -8.09
CA LYS A 372 18.05 -24.84 -7.40
C LYS A 372 19.34 -24.72 -8.22
N GLN A 373 19.28 -24.88 -9.54
CA GLN A 373 20.42 -24.67 -10.42
C GLN A 373 20.90 -23.21 -10.40
N LEU A 374 20.01 -22.23 -10.46
CA LEU A 374 20.38 -20.81 -10.47
C LEU A 374 20.90 -20.31 -9.12
N TYR A 375 20.37 -20.79 -7.98
CA TYR A 375 20.97 -20.55 -6.66
C TYR A 375 22.36 -21.19 -6.55
N ARG A 376 22.54 -22.41 -7.08
CA ARG A 376 23.85 -23.07 -7.15
C ARG A 376 24.82 -22.26 -8.01
N ASP A 377 24.42 -21.81 -9.19
CA ASP A 377 25.24 -20.99 -10.08
C ASP A 377 25.59 -19.64 -9.42
N ALA A 378 24.66 -19.01 -8.71
CA ALA A 378 24.93 -17.82 -7.90
C ALA A 378 25.96 -18.10 -6.80
N ARG A 379 25.91 -19.27 -6.13
CA ARG A 379 26.92 -19.70 -5.15
C ARG A 379 28.25 -20.17 -5.76
N THR A 380 28.30 -20.57 -7.02
CA THR A 380 29.60 -20.77 -7.69
C THR A 380 30.30 -19.44 -7.96
N ALA A 381 29.54 -18.37 -8.19
CA ALA A 381 30.06 -17.02 -8.38
C ALA A 381 30.38 -16.31 -7.05
N ASP A 382 29.56 -16.51 -6.01
CA ASP A 382 29.84 -16.10 -4.63
C ASP A 382 29.48 -17.21 -3.62
N PRO A 383 30.46 -18.03 -3.22
CA PRO A 383 30.26 -19.05 -2.19
C PRO A 383 29.82 -18.48 -0.83
N GLY A 384 30.04 -17.19 -0.58
CA GLY A 384 29.63 -16.48 0.62
C GLY A 384 28.16 -16.03 0.62
N ASN A 385 27.42 -16.19 -0.48
CA ASN A 385 26.04 -15.69 -0.58
C ASN A 385 25.10 -16.43 0.39
N MET A 386 24.80 -15.75 1.50
CA MET A 386 23.96 -16.27 2.57
C MET A 386 22.50 -16.47 2.15
N LYS A 387 21.94 -15.60 1.29
CA LYS A 387 20.54 -15.74 0.84
C LYS A 387 20.37 -17.03 0.04
N ALA A 388 21.25 -17.26 -0.94
CA ALA A 388 21.26 -18.50 -1.71
C ALA A 388 21.59 -19.72 -0.82
N GLY A 389 22.50 -19.58 0.16
CA GLY A 389 22.84 -20.66 1.08
C GLY A 389 21.69 -21.09 2.00
N ILE A 390 20.99 -20.13 2.61
CA ILE A 390 19.79 -20.39 3.43
C ILE A 390 18.70 -21.00 2.54
N ALA A 391 18.38 -20.37 1.41
CA ALA A 391 17.36 -20.88 0.48
C ALA A 391 17.66 -22.31 0.02
N MET A 392 18.93 -22.68 -0.18
CA MET A 392 19.30 -24.07 -0.50
C MET A 392 19.13 -25.03 0.68
N VAL A 393 19.43 -24.64 1.92
CA VAL A 393 19.19 -25.48 3.10
C VAL A 393 17.69 -25.62 3.37
N GLU A 394 16.89 -24.59 3.17
CA GLU A 394 15.44 -24.61 3.38
C GLU A 394 14.69 -25.34 2.26
N LEU A 395 14.94 -25.02 0.98
CA LEU A 395 14.35 -25.70 -0.19
C LEU A 395 14.96 -27.08 -0.48
N GLY A 396 15.99 -27.46 0.27
CA GLY A 396 16.72 -28.72 0.13
C GLY A 396 16.69 -29.63 1.37
N TRP A 397 16.14 -29.20 2.51
CA TRP A 397 16.11 -30.03 3.73
C TRP A 397 15.44 -31.38 3.49
N GLU A 398 14.39 -31.40 2.67
CA GLU A 398 13.72 -32.61 2.20
C GLU A 398 14.19 -32.96 0.78
N GLY A 399 15.10 -33.93 0.66
CA GLY A 399 15.53 -34.49 -0.62
C GLY A 399 16.57 -33.69 -1.41
N GLY A 400 17.14 -32.62 -0.86
CA GLY A 400 18.38 -32.03 -1.37
C GLY A 400 19.58 -32.97 -1.17
N ASP A 401 20.69 -32.72 -1.86
CA ASP A 401 21.89 -33.57 -1.80
C ASP A 401 22.71 -33.29 -0.51
N PRO A 402 22.95 -34.33 0.32
CA PRO A 402 24.00 -34.45 1.31
C PRO A 402 25.17 -33.48 1.19
N HIS A 403 25.84 -33.70 0.07
CA HIS A 403 27.14 -33.14 -0.27
C HIS A 403 27.05 -31.66 -0.64
N GLU A 404 25.89 -31.20 -1.08
CA GLU A 404 25.61 -29.80 -1.33
C GLU A 404 25.28 -29.06 -0.03
N LEU A 405 24.51 -29.65 0.88
CA LEU A 405 24.05 -28.99 2.12
C LEU A 405 25.08 -28.99 3.25
N ILE A 406 25.88 -30.05 3.40
CA ILE A 406 26.93 -30.16 4.42
C ILE A 406 27.89 -28.96 4.45
N PRO A 407 28.52 -28.51 3.34
CA PRO A 407 29.42 -27.36 3.38
C PRO A 407 28.70 -26.05 3.73
N ILE A 408 27.39 -25.95 3.46
CA ILE A 408 26.57 -24.80 3.85
C ILE A 408 26.34 -24.83 5.36
N LEU A 409 25.89 -25.95 5.91
CA LEU A 409 25.66 -26.11 7.34
C LEU A 409 26.96 -26.02 8.15
N ASP A 410 28.09 -26.49 7.61
CA ASP A 410 29.42 -26.26 8.19
C ASP A 410 29.78 -24.76 8.23
N GLN A 411 29.44 -24.00 7.19
CA GLN A 411 29.63 -22.55 7.14
C GLN A 411 28.69 -21.84 8.13
N LEU A 412 27.41 -22.25 8.20
CA LEU A 412 26.44 -21.74 9.16
C LEU A 412 26.86 -22.03 10.61
N CYS A 413 27.33 -23.24 10.91
CA CYS A 413 27.88 -23.63 12.21
C CYS A 413 29.13 -22.81 12.59
N ARG A 414 29.90 -22.29 11.64
CA ARG A 414 31.09 -21.46 11.91
C ARG A 414 30.77 -19.97 12.06
N MET A 415 29.73 -19.49 11.39
CA MET A 415 29.36 -18.07 11.34
C MET A 415 28.21 -17.69 12.28
N THR A 416 27.69 -18.65 13.06
CA THR A 416 26.59 -18.42 14.00
C THR A 416 27.11 -18.37 15.43
N ASP A 417 27.21 -17.15 15.97
CA ASP A 417 27.62 -16.90 17.36
C ASP A 417 26.50 -17.19 18.39
N ASP A 418 25.25 -17.30 17.95
CA ASP A 418 24.12 -17.65 18.80
C ASP A 418 24.21 -19.13 19.20
N ALA A 419 24.50 -19.41 20.47
CA ALA A 419 24.70 -20.76 20.98
C ALA A 419 23.48 -21.69 20.79
N SER A 420 22.26 -21.15 20.72
CA SER A 420 21.04 -21.94 20.54
C SER A 420 20.86 -22.35 19.08
N ARG A 421 21.04 -21.41 18.15
CA ARG A 421 21.08 -21.69 16.70
C ARG A 421 22.28 -22.56 16.34
N LEU A 422 23.44 -22.36 16.97
CA LEU A 422 24.62 -23.20 16.79
C LEU A 422 24.37 -24.63 17.28
N ARG A 423 23.81 -24.83 18.49
CA ARG A 423 23.37 -26.16 18.94
C ARG A 423 22.35 -26.76 17.97
N GLY A 424 21.42 -25.96 17.47
CA GLY A 424 20.46 -26.35 16.43
C GLY A 424 21.14 -26.83 15.14
N TYR A 425 22.07 -26.05 14.58
CA TYR A 425 22.83 -26.42 13.39
C TYR A 425 23.76 -27.60 13.64
N LEU A 426 24.36 -27.74 14.83
CA LEU A 426 25.17 -28.92 15.19
C LEU A 426 24.31 -30.18 15.27
N ILE A 427 23.09 -30.10 15.81
CA ILE A 427 22.14 -31.22 15.83
C ILE A 427 21.66 -31.53 14.40
N GLN A 428 21.22 -30.54 13.63
CA GLN A 428 20.84 -30.70 12.21
C GLN A 428 21.99 -31.27 11.36
N ARG A 429 23.22 -30.84 11.61
CA ARG A 429 24.42 -31.33 10.92
C ARG A 429 24.84 -32.72 11.40
N SER A 430 24.57 -33.08 12.66
CA SER A 430 24.69 -34.45 13.17
C SER A 430 23.62 -35.37 12.56
N GLU A 431 22.43 -34.84 12.28
CA GLU A 431 21.36 -35.54 11.61
C GLU A 431 21.63 -35.71 10.12
N LEU A 432 22.13 -34.70 9.40
CA LEU A 432 22.60 -34.90 8.02
C LEU A 432 23.78 -35.87 7.96
N ALA A 433 24.70 -35.85 8.94
CA ALA A 433 25.74 -36.86 9.03
C ALA A 433 25.15 -38.27 9.23
N ARG A 434 24.12 -38.43 10.07
CA ARG A 434 23.35 -39.67 10.25
C ARG A 434 22.67 -40.12 8.96
N GLN A 435 22.11 -39.19 8.17
CA GLN A 435 21.47 -39.46 6.88
C GLN A 435 22.46 -39.86 5.78
N VAL A 436 23.63 -39.22 5.71
CA VAL A 436 24.73 -39.60 4.80
C VAL A 436 25.39 -40.94 5.21
N GLY A 437 25.04 -41.47 6.38
CA GLY A 437 25.67 -42.67 6.93
C GLY A 437 27.04 -42.39 7.57
N ASP A 438 27.47 -41.12 7.65
CA ASP A 438 28.59 -40.70 8.49
C ASP A 438 28.15 -40.65 9.96
N MET A 439 27.79 -41.83 10.47
CA MET A 439 27.49 -42.08 11.87
C MET A 439 28.66 -41.67 12.78
N THR A 440 29.89 -41.59 12.26
CA THR A 440 31.07 -41.11 12.98
C THR A 440 31.00 -39.61 13.24
N ASP A 441 30.81 -38.79 12.21
CA ASP A 441 30.66 -37.34 12.35
C ASP A 441 29.37 -37.00 13.12
N ALA A 442 28.27 -37.73 12.89
CA ALA A 442 27.03 -37.61 13.66
C ALA A 442 27.27 -37.74 15.18
N ARG A 443 27.95 -38.82 15.60
CA ARG A 443 28.28 -39.04 17.01
C ARG A 443 29.30 -38.04 17.55
N ASN A 444 30.22 -37.55 16.73
CA ASN A 444 31.18 -36.50 17.15
C ASN A 444 30.50 -35.13 17.33
N LEU A 445 29.56 -34.79 16.45
CA LEU A 445 28.77 -33.56 16.52
C LEU A 445 27.79 -33.59 17.69
N LEU A 446 27.14 -34.73 17.94
CA LEU A 446 26.31 -34.89 19.14
C LEU A 446 27.17 -34.96 20.42
N ALA A 447 28.35 -35.60 20.39
CA ALA A 447 29.30 -35.54 21.51
C ALA A 447 29.73 -34.11 21.82
N ARG A 448 29.97 -33.27 20.80
CA ARG A 448 30.23 -31.83 21.00
C ARG A 448 29.01 -31.06 21.53
N ALA A 449 27.79 -31.43 21.13
CA ALA A 449 26.58 -30.88 21.72
C ALA A 449 26.41 -31.29 23.20
N ILE A 450 26.82 -32.52 23.58
CA ILE A 450 26.90 -33.00 24.96
C ILE A 450 28.03 -32.32 25.72
N GLU A 451 29.17 -32.01 25.11
CA GLU A 451 30.23 -31.23 25.77
C GLU A 451 29.76 -29.81 26.11
N MET A 452 28.83 -29.25 25.33
CA MET A 452 28.17 -27.98 25.61
C MET A 452 27.08 -28.09 26.71
N ASP A 453 26.59 -29.29 27.02
CA ASP A 453 25.68 -29.58 28.15
C ASP A 453 25.86 -31.03 28.67
N PRO A 454 26.86 -31.32 29.53
CA PRO A 454 27.22 -32.70 29.88
C PRO A 454 26.19 -33.41 30.76
N GLU A 455 25.34 -32.64 31.43
CA GLU A 455 24.24 -33.20 32.22
C GLU A 455 23.07 -33.66 31.34
N ASP A 456 23.07 -33.37 30.04
CA ASP A 456 22.08 -33.86 29.08
C ASP A 456 22.09 -35.40 29.00
N VAL A 457 21.29 -36.03 29.86
CA VAL A 457 21.04 -37.48 29.88
C VAL A 457 20.40 -37.94 28.57
N ALA A 458 19.63 -37.07 27.89
CA ALA A 458 18.97 -37.43 26.64
C ALA A 458 20.02 -37.60 25.53
N SER A 459 20.85 -36.58 25.29
CA SER A 459 21.92 -36.66 24.30
C SER A 459 22.97 -37.72 24.69
N ARG A 460 23.29 -37.93 25.99
CA ARG A 460 24.16 -39.04 26.44
C ARG A 460 23.58 -40.42 26.17
N ARG A 461 22.29 -40.63 26.42
CA ARG A 461 21.59 -41.88 26.12
C ARG A 461 21.45 -42.08 24.61
N GLU A 462 21.14 -41.03 23.85
CA GLU A 462 21.13 -41.08 22.38
C GLU A 462 22.51 -41.41 21.82
N LEU A 463 23.60 -40.91 22.43
CA LEU A 463 24.95 -41.33 22.08
C LEU A 463 25.21 -42.80 22.46
N ALA A 464 24.76 -43.27 23.63
CA ALA A 464 24.89 -44.67 24.04
C ALA A 464 24.09 -45.62 23.13
N ASP A 465 22.88 -45.25 22.75
CA ASP A 465 22.00 -45.98 21.84
C ASP A 465 22.53 -45.94 20.40
N MET A 466 22.98 -44.78 19.89
CA MET A 466 23.70 -44.70 18.62
C MET A 466 25.01 -45.50 18.62
N LEU A 467 25.68 -45.65 19.76
CA LEU A 467 26.87 -46.50 19.86
C LEU A 467 26.50 -47.99 19.90
N PHE A 468 25.34 -48.34 20.45
CA PHE A 468 24.78 -49.69 20.47
C PHE A 468 24.35 -50.10 19.05
N ASP A 469 23.58 -49.24 18.38
CA ASP A 469 23.13 -49.40 17.00
C ASP A 469 24.29 -49.39 16.00
N ALA A 470 25.28 -48.50 16.18
CA ALA A 470 26.52 -48.50 15.40
C ALA A 470 27.47 -49.66 15.76
N GLN A 471 27.01 -50.64 16.53
CA GLN A 471 27.75 -51.85 16.92
C GLN A 471 29.10 -51.57 17.58
N GLN A 472 29.28 -50.36 18.11
CA GLN A 472 30.41 -50.01 18.96
C GLN A 472 30.11 -50.51 20.38
N TYR A 473 29.72 -51.78 20.46
CA TYR A 473 29.23 -52.45 21.66
C TYR A 473 30.19 -52.27 22.82
N ALA A 474 31.50 -52.16 22.61
CA ALA A 474 32.46 -51.83 23.67
C ALA A 474 32.21 -50.43 24.30
N LYS A 475 31.99 -49.39 23.49
CA LYS A 475 31.71 -48.02 23.98
C LYS A 475 30.26 -47.86 24.44
N ALA A 476 29.32 -48.49 23.73
CA ALA A 476 27.92 -48.56 24.11
C ALA A 476 27.78 -49.22 25.47
N ARG A 477 28.33 -50.43 25.62
CA ARG A 477 28.45 -51.16 26.88
C ARG A 477 29.24 -50.36 27.91
N GLN A 478 30.30 -49.62 27.57
CA GLN A 478 30.99 -48.78 28.56
C GLN A 478 30.11 -47.63 29.08
N LEU A 479 29.33 -46.97 28.23
CA LEU A 479 28.38 -45.94 28.66
C LEU A 479 27.18 -46.55 29.40
N MET A 480 26.67 -47.69 28.94
CA MET A 480 25.56 -48.44 29.54
C MET A 480 25.94 -49.10 30.87
N GLU A 481 27.14 -49.67 30.99
CA GLU A 481 27.71 -50.14 32.26
C GLU A 481 28.09 -48.96 33.15
N GLY A 482 28.54 -47.83 32.59
CA GLY A 482 28.71 -46.58 33.33
C GLY A 482 27.40 -46.05 33.92
N LEU A 483 26.27 -46.29 33.25
CA LEU A 483 24.93 -46.06 33.77
C LEU A 483 24.53 -47.14 34.80
N LEU A 484 24.94 -48.41 34.64
CA LEU A 484 24.74 -49.50 35.61
C LEU A 484 25.69 -49.46 36.83
N ILE A 485 26.75 -48.64 36.89
CA ILE A 485 27.62 -48.59 38.08
C ILE A 485 26.81 -48.18 39.31
N ASP A 486 25.86 -47.26 39.12
CA ASP A 486 24.86 -46.89 40.11
C ASP A 486 23.54 -47.67 39.89
N GLU A 487 23.60 -49.00 39.69
CA GLU A 487 22.41 -49.85 39.46
C GLU A 487 21.37 -49.71 40.57
N ASP A 488 21.81 -49.50 41.81
CA ASP A 488 20.94 -49.24 42.97
C ASP A 488 20.15 -47.91 42.86
N LEU A 489 20.63 -46.96 42.03
CA LEU A 489 19.92 -45.72 41.67
C LEU A 489 19.06 -45.90 40.40
N LEU A 490 19.24 -46.99 39.65
CA LEU A 490 18.40 -47.32 38.50
C LEU A 490 17.14 -48.10 38.94
N PRO A 491 15.96 -47.80 38.35
CA PRO A 491 14.78 -48.64 38.56
C PRO A 491 15.02 -50.08 38.08
N PRO A 492 14.48 -51.12 38.74
CA PRO A 492 14.69 -52.52 38.35
C PRO A 492 14.34 -52.83 36.88
N GLY A 493 13.35 -52.15 36.29
CA GLY A 493 13.04 -52.28 34.86
C GLY A 493 14.08 -51.65 33.92
N VAL A 494 14.77 -50.59 34.37
CA VAL A 494 15.93 -50.02 33.65
C VAL A 494 17.12 -50.95 33.80
N ALA A 495 17.37 -51.52 34.98
CA ALA A 495 18.38 -52.57 35.16
C ALA A 495 18.10 -53.77 34.24
N VAL A 496 16.84 -54.23 34.13
CA VAL A 496 16.46 -55.34 33.23
C VAL A 496 16.63 -55.02 31.74
N GLU A 497 16.21 -53.84 31.26
CA GLU A 497 16.40 -53.43 29.85
C GLU A 497 17.87 -53.13 29.53
N LEU A 498 18.60 -52.52 30.46
CA LEU A 498 20.02 -52.23 30.30
C LEU A 498 20.85 -53.50 30.44
N HIS A 499 20.43 -54.48 31.23
CA HIS A 499 20.93 -55.86 31.18
C HIS A 499 20.54 -56.57 29.88
N TYR A 500 19.38 -56.33 29.28
CA TYR A 500 19.05 -56.86 27.94
C TYR A 500 19.97 -56.24 26.87
N ARG A 501 20.23 -54.93 26.90
CA ARG A 501 21.17 -54.25 25.99
C ARG A 501 22.62 -54.60 26.26
N VAL A 502 23.02 -54.85 27.51
CA VAL A 502 24.35 -55.39 27.85
C VAL A 502 24.45 -56.86 27.47
N ALA A 503 23.39 -57.67 27.61
CA ALA A 503 23.32 -59.05 27.12
C ALA A 503 23.43 -59.08 25.60
N ARG A 504 22.75 -58.17 24.91
CA ARG A 504 22.81 -58.02 23.46
C ARG A 504 24.20 -57.56 23.02
N SER A 505 24.75 -56.52 23.65
CA SER A 505 26.13 -56.08 23.42
C SER A 505 27.13 -57.23 23.66
N ALA A 506 26.96 -58.03 24.70
CA ALA A 506 27.80 -59.18 25.01
C ALA A 506 27.66 -60.32 24.00
N LYS A 507 26.42 -60.61 23.54
CA LYS A 507 26.11 -61.60 22.49
C LYS A 507 26.90 -61.27 21.22
N GLU A 508 26.85 -60.02 20.82
CA GLU A 508 27.45 -59.51 19.59
C GLU A 508 28.98 -59.31 19.75
N LEU A 509 29.49 -59.08 20.96
CA LEU A 509 30.92 -59.15 21.30
C LEU A 509 31.46 -60.58 21.43
N GLY A 510 30.65 -61.61 21.16
CA GLY A 510 31.04 -63.02 21.19
C GLY A 510 31.14 -63.64 22.58
N ASP A 511 30.88 -62.85 23.63
CA ASP A 511 30.79 -63.34 25.00
C ASP A 511 29.40 -63.93 25.24
N THR A 512 29.13 -65.07 24.59
CA THR A 512 27.87 -65.82 24.73
C THR A 512 27.63 -66.28 26.17
N ALA A 513 28.71 -66.46 26.95
CA ALA A 513 28.62 -66.73 28.37
C ALA A 513 28.06 -65.52 29.14
N ALA A 514 28.55 -64.30 28.89
CA ALA A 514 27.95 -63.09 29.47
C ALA A 514 26.56 -62.79 28.88
N ALA A 515 26.33 -63.04 27.59
CA ALA A 515 25.02 -62.85 26.97
C ALA A 515 23.94 -63.75 27.60
N GLN A 516 24.21 -65.06 27.66
CA GLN A 516 23.34 -66.02 28.31
C GLN A 516 23.23 -65.72 29.80
N LYS A 517 24.32 -65.35 30.48
CA LYS A 517 24.29 -64.91 31.87
C LYS A 517 23.39 -63.69 32.08
N HIS A 518 23.44 -62.65 31.24
CA HIS A 518 22.59 -61.46 31.40
C HIS A 518 21.14 -61.71 30.93
N VAL A 519 20.91 -62.60 29.94
CA VAL A 519 19.56 -63.10 29.57
C VAL A 519 18.95 -63.92 30.70
N ASP A 520 19.70 -64.86 31.28
CA ASP A 520 19.25 -65.70 32.39
C ASP A 520 19.16 -64.91 33.68
N ILE A 521 20.02 -63.92 33.94
CA ILE A 521 19.82 -62.96 35.03
C ILE A 521 18.49 -62.23 34.80
N ALA A 522 18.25 -61.66 33.62
CA ALA A 522 16.97 -61.01 33.33
C ALA A 522 15.75 -61.95 33.42
N LEU A 523 15.90 -63.24 33.10
CA LEU A 523 14.81 -64.25 33.18
C LEU A 523 14.67 -64.94 34.55
N VAL A 524 15.70 -64.93 35.38
CA VAL A 524 15.64 -65.38 36.79
C VAL A 524 15.12 -64.24 37.67
N LEU A 525 15.51 -63.00 37.37
CA LEU A 525 14.89 -61.79 37.94
C LEU A 525 13.43 -61.69 37.53
N GLN A 526 13.09 -62.05 36.27
CA GLN A 526 11.71 -62.00 35.76
C GLN A 526 11.44 -63.07 34.67
N ALA A 527 10.79 -64.17 35.05
CA ALA A 527 10.55 -65.32 34.18
C ALA A 527 9.63 -65.06 32.96
N ASP A 528 8.83 -64.01 33.00
CA ASP A 528 8.00 -63.53 31.89
C ASP A 528 8.61 -62.34 31.13
N HIS A 529 9.91 -62.03 31.34
CA HIS A 529 10.57 -60.88 30.72
C HIS A 529 10.70 -61.03 29.19
N ARG A 530 9.77 -60.40 28.48
CA ARG A 530 9.54 -60.53 27.03
C ARG A 530 10.79 -60.34 26.17
N ALA A 531 11.60 -59.30 26.40
CA ALA A 531 12.77 -59.04 25.56
C ALA A 531 13.85 -60.13 25.72
N SER A 532 14.04 -60.64 26.94
CA SER A 532 14.94 -61.76 27.19
C SER A 532 14.36 -63.10 26.76
N LEU A 533 13.04 -63.31 26.84
CA LEU A 533 12.38 -64.49 26.26
C LEU A 533 12.61 -64.53 24.74
N LEU A 534 12.39 -63.41 24.04
CA LEU A 534 12.71 -63.27 22.62
C LEU A 534 14.20 -63.51 22.35
N LEU A 535 15.10 -62.85 23.10
CA LEU A 535 16.54 -63.04 22.93
C LEU A 535 16.99 -64.49 23.20
N ARG A 536 16.31 -65.22 24.09
CA ARG A 536 16.52 -66.65 24.32
C ARG A 536 16.03 -67.49 23.14
N THR A 537 14.87 -67.19 22.56
CA THR A 537 14.43 -67.85 21.31
C THR A 537 15.40 -67.57 20.14
N GLU A 538 15.97 -66.37 20.06
CA GLU A 538 17.01 -66.02 19.07
C GLU A 538 18.36 -66.70 19.32
N LEU A 539 18.71 -67.01 20.57
CA LEU A 539 19.92 -67.75 20.90
C LEU A 539 19.82 -69.22 20.42
N GLY A 540 18.62 -69.69 20.04
CA GLY A 540 18.41 -70.85 19.17
C GLY A 540 18.73 -72.21 19.79
N GLN A 541 19.13 -72.24 21.07
CA GLN A 541 19.47 -73.45 21.82
C GLN A 541 18.22 -74.08 22.49
N ALA A 542 17.03 -73.82 21.93
CA ALA A 542 15.72 -74.24 22.46
C ALA A 542 14.91 -75.06 21.42
N ASP A 543 14.14 -76.03 21.91
CA ASP A 543 13.35 -77.01 21.15
C ASP A 543 12.06 -76.39 20.52
N PRO A 544 11.59 -76.79 19.32
CA PRO A 544 10.31 -76.33 18.77
C PRO A 544 9.09 -76.43 19.70
N HIS A 545 9.00 -77.45 20.56
CA HIS A 545 7.98 -77.53 21.59
C HIS A 545 8.25 -76.56 22.74
N GLN A 546 9.51 -76.29 23.06
CA GLN A 546 9.90 -75.20 23.96
C GLN A 546 9.59 -73.82 23.35
N LEU A 547 9.59 -73.66 22.02
CA LEU A 547 9.19 -72.44 21.33
C LEU A 547 7.67 -72.24 21.32
N VAL A 548 6.88 -73.30 21.05
CA VAL A 548 5.42 -73.23 21.21
C VAL A 548 5.08 -73.04 22.70
N ALA A 549 5.79 -73.68 23.63
CA ALA A 549 5.61 -73.46 25.06
C ALA A 549 6.07 -72.06 25.53
N ASP A 550 7.11 -71.47 24.95
CA ASP A 550 7.50 -70.08 25.19
C ASP A 550 6.45 -69.14 24.59
N GLN A 551 5.86 -69.44 23.43
CA GLN A 551 4.72 -68.69 22.88
C GLN A 551 3.44 -68.86 23.71
N LEU A 552 3.18 -70.04 24.28
CA LEU A 552 2.05 -70.31 25.17
C LEU A 552 2.27 -69.75 26.57
N ALA A 553 3.51 -69.68 27.05
CA ALA A 553 3.89 -68.96 28.26
C ALA A 553 3.73 -67.47 28.04
N LEU A 554 4.27 -66.92 26.95
CA LEU A 554 4.02 -65.56 26.49
C LEU A 554 2.53 -65.28 26.24
N ALA A 555 1.70 -66.29 25.93
CA ALA A 555 0.24 -66.19 25.80
C ALA A 555 -0.51 -66.30 27.14
N SER A 556 -0.02 -67.08 28.10
CA SER A 556 -0.69 -67.34 29.38
C SER A 556 -0.29 -66.32 30.45
N THR A 557 0.98 -65.92 30.48
CA THR A 557 1.48 -64.77 31.26
C THR A 557 1.08 -63.43 30.65
N ALA A 558 0.72 -63.42 29.36
CA ALA A 558 0.07 -62.27 28.75
C ALA A 558 -1.16 -61.86 29.56
N PRO A 559 -1.39 -60.54 29.71
CA PRO A 559 -2.62 -60.02 30.30
C PRO A 559 -3.84 -60.54 29.53
N PRO A 560 -5.04 -60.57 30.15
CA PRO A 560 -6.28 -61.03 29.51
C PRO A 560 -6.56 -60.40 28.14
N GLU A 561 -6.06 -59.19 27.93
CA GLU A 561 -6.07 -58.47 26.66
C GLU A 561 -5.17 -59.13 25.60
N GLU A 562 -3.87 -59.34 25.88
CA GLU A 562 -2.97 -60.02 24.94
C GLU A 562 -3.34 -61.50 24.72
N ARG A 563 -3.98 -62.17 25.70
CA ARG A 563 -4.41 -63.57 25.58
C ARG A 563 -5.18 -63.84 24.30
N ALA A 564 -6.22 -63.06 24.03
CA ALA A 564 -7.02 -63.25 22.82
C ALA A 564 -6.20 -63.07 21.54
N THR A 565 -5.30 -62.08 21.48
CA THR A 565 -4.42 -61.87 20.31
C THR A 565 -3.39 -62.99 20.13
N ARG A 566 -2.89 -63.57 21.22
CA ARG A 566 -1.88 -64.62 21.19
C ARG A 566 -2.50 -65.99 20.96
N PHE A 567 -3.68 -66.27 21.51
CA PHE A 567 -4.50 -67.41 21.10
C PHE A 567 -4.93 -67.28 19.64
N ALA A 568 -5.29 -66.08 19.16
CA ALA A 568 -5.55 -65.88 17.73
C ALA A 568 -4.30 -66.09 16.87
N ALA A 569 -3.12 -65.64 17.28
CA ALA A 569 -1.86 -65.92 16.57
C ALA A 569 -1.45 -67.39 16.63
N ILE A 570 -1.72 -68.10 17.74
CA ILE A 570 -1.58 -69.55 17.85
C ILE A 570 -2.61 -70.24 16.94
N GLY A 571 -3.82 -69.68 16.81
CA GLY A 571 -4.86 -70.10 15.87
C GLY A 571 -4.42 -69.93 14.42
N ASP A 572 -3.86 -68.76 14.07
CA ASP A 572 -3.25 -68.48 12.77
C ASP A 572 -2.12 -69.50 12.48
N ARG A 573 -1.25 -69.78 13.46
CA ARG A 573 -0.23 -70.86 13.38
C ARG A 573 -0.86 -72.24 13.20
N TYR A 574 -2.00 -72.53 13.80
CA TYR A 574 -2.72 -73.78 13.53
C TYR A 574 -3.35 -73.82 12.13
N VAL A 575 -3.84 -72.70 11.58
CA VAL A 575 -4.26 -72.61 10.16
C VAL A 575 -3.06 -72.90 9.24
N GLU A 576 -1.89 -72.30 9.52
CA GLU A 576 -0.64 -72.55 8.77
C GLU A 576 -0.18 -74.01 8.85
N LEU A 577 -0.32 -74.65 10.02
CA LEU A 577 -0.06 -76.07 10.23
C LEU A 577 -1.15 -76.99 9.61
N GLY A 578 -2.19 -76.43 9.00
CA GLY A 578 -3.29 -77.14 8.33
C GLY A 578 -4.43 -77.58 9.27
N ASP A 579 -4.33 -77.28 10.57
CA ASP A 579 -5.29 -77.68 11.60
C ASP A 579 -6.39 -76.63 11.77
N ARG A 580 -7.28 -76.55 10.77
CA ARG A 580 -8.50 -75.71 10.84
C ARG A 580 -9.35 -75.97 12.09
N PRO A 581 -9.52 -77.23 12.59
CA PRO A 581 -10.19 -77.48 13.86
C PRO A 581 -9.51 -76.82 15.07
N ALA A 582 -8.19 -76.98 15.23
CA ALA A 582 -7.45 -76.33 16.33
C ALA A 582 -7.45 -74.81 16.18
N ALA A 583 -7.35 -74.28 14.96
CA ALA A 583 -7.50 -72.85 14.69
C ALA A 583 -8.87 -72.32 15.12
N ARG A 584 -9.96 -73.00 14.73
CA ARG A 584 -11.32 -72.63 15.15
C ARG A 584 -11.49 -72.71 16.66
N GLU A 585 -10.89 -73.69 17.33
CA GLU A 585 -10.90 -73.77 18.80
C GLU A 585 -10.12 -72.61 19.42
N MET A 586 -8.93 -72.27 18.91
CA MET A 586 -8.15 -71.12 19.40
C MET A 586 -8.84 -69.78 19.13
N TYR A 587 -9.51 -69.59 17.99
CA TYR A 587 -10.36 -68.42 17.77
C TYR A 587 -11.58 -68.44 18.69
N ARG A 588 -12.20 -69.60 18.96
CA ARG A 588 -13.31 -69.69 19.92
C ARG A 588 -12.85 -69.34 21.33
N GLU A 589 -11.72 -69.84 21.81
CA GLU A 589 -11.15 -69.46 23.11
C GLU A 589 -10.75 -67.98 23.15
N ALA A 590 -10.22 -67.43 22.06
CA ALA A 590 -9.99 -65.99 21.93
C ALA A 590 -11.31 -65.18 21.98
N ILE A 591 -12.40 -65.67 21.38
CA ILE A 591 -13.75 -65.09 21.46
C ILE A 591 -14.37 -65.28 22.84
N VAL A 592 -14.11 -66.37 23.57
CA VAL A 592 -14.56 -66.52 24.98
C VAL A 592 -13.91 -65.44 25.86
N HIS A 593 -12.64 -65.12 25.61
CA HIS A 593 -11.95 -64.03 26.30
C HIS A 593 -12.31 -62.62 25.79
N ARG A 594 -12.80 -62.50 24.54
CA ARG A 594 -13.34 -61.25 24.00
C ARG A 594 -14.58 -61.50 23.12
N PRO A 595 -15.78 -61.66 23.72
CA PRO A 595 -16.99 -62.08 23.00
C PRO A 595 -17.61 -61.02 22.09
N GLY A 596 -17.01 -59.81 22.04
CA GLY A 596 -17.30 -58.74 21.10
C GLY A 596 -16.06 -58.24 20.36
N ASP A 597 -14.98 -59.03 20.27
CA ASP A 597 -13.84 -58.66 19.42
C ASP A 597 -14.22 -58.85 17.96
N HIS A 598 -14.44 -57.72 17.27
CA HIS A 598 -14.89 -57.73 15.89
C HIS A 598 -13.93 -58.46 14.94
N LEU A 599 -12.60 -58.37 15.14
CA LEU A 599 -11.66 -59.04 14.26
C LEU A 599 -11.75 -60.56 14.43
N LEU A 600 -11.88 -61.04 15.66
CA LEU A 600 -12.02 -62.47 15.94
C LEU A 600 -13.37 -63.00 15.45
N LEU A 601 -14.45 -62.25 15.68
CA LEU A 601 -15.77 -62.57 15.15
C LEU A 601 -15.83 -62.50 13.63
N THR A 602 -14.99 -61.68 12.97
CA THR A 602 -14.91 -61.62 11.49
C THR A 602 -14.06 -62.76 10.92
N LYS A 603 -12.87 -63.04 11.47
CA LYS A 603 -12.10 -64.25 11.11
C LYS A 603 -12.93 -65.52 11.31
N PHE A 604 -13.77 -65.54 12.35
CA PHE A 604 -14.70 -66.63 12.61
C PHE A 604 -15.91 -66.60 11.68
N LEU A 605 -16.44 -65.43 11.31
CA LEU A 605 -17.50 -65.26 10.31
C LEU A 605 -17.04 -65.74 8.93
N GLU A 606 -15.83 -65.39 8.48
CA GLU A 606 -15.24 -65.89 7.23
C GLU A 606 -15.22 -67.42 7.21
N LEU A 607 -14.70 -68.04 8.27
CA LEU A 607 -14.65 -69.49 8.44
C LEU A 607 -16.03 -70.18 8.52
N VAL A 608 -17.12 -69.45 8.78
CA VAL A 608 -18.49 -70.00 8.88
C VAL A 608 -19.36 -69.64 7.67
N ALA A 609 -19.10 -68.50 7.02
CA ALA A 609 -19.70 -68.13 5.75
C ALA A 609 -19.15 -69.01 4.60
N ASP A 610 -17.86 -69.37 4.63
CA ASP A 610 -17.26 -70.38 3.76
C ASP A 610 -17.91 -71.79 3.96
N ASP A 611 -18.35 -72.10 5.17
CA ASP A 611 -19.12 -73.32 5.49
C ASP A 611 -20.61 -73.23 5.03
N GLY A 612 -21.06 -72.06 4.54
CA GLY A 612 -22.35 -71.84 3.88
C GLY A 612 -23.54 -71.58 4.80
N ASP A 613 -23.34 -71.37 6.10
CA ASP A 613 -24.44 -71.12 7.05
C ASP A 613 -24.76 -69.63 7.13
N TRP A 614 -25.52 -69.12 6.17
CA TRP A 614 -25.99 -67.71 6.16
C TRP A 614 -26.86 -67.34 7.37
N SER A 615 -27.53 -68.31 8.00
CA SER A 615 -28.35 -68.07 9.19
C SER A 615 -27.50 -67.82 10.42
N TYR A 616 -26.49 -68.66 10.66
CA TYR A 616 -25.52 -68.45 11.73
C TYR A 616 -24.59 -67.27 11.42
N SER A 617 -24.32 -66.99 10.14
CA SER A 617 -23.59 -65.80 9.72
C SER A 617 -24.37 -64.53 10.08
N LEU A 618 -25.69 -64.49 9.86
CA LEU A 618 -26.55 -63.40 10.33
C LEU A 618 -26.58 -63.32 11.86
N ASP A 619 -26.56 -64.44 12.60
CA ASP A 619 -26.43 -64.44 14.06
C ASP A 619 -25.07 -63.91 14.55
N VAL A 620 -23.98 -64.16 13.81
CA VAL A 620 -22.65 -63.60 14.12
C VAL A 620 -22.63 -62.10 13.78
N VAL A 621 -23.25 -61.67 12.68
CA VAL A 621 -23.45 -60.24 12.36
C VAL A 621 -24.37 -59.57 13.38
N HIS A 622 -25.39 -60.24 13.92
CA HIS A 622 -26.20 -59.73 15.03
C HIS A 622 -25.41 -59.62 16.32
N LYS A 623 -24.54 -60.59 16.66
CA LYS A 623 -23.59 -60.45 17.79
C LYS A 623 -22.63 -59.29 17.58
N LEU A 624 -22.19 -59.04 16.34
CA LEU A 624 -21.42 -57.84 16.01
C LEU A 624 -22.24 -56.57 16.22
N ILE A 625 -23.51 -56.52 15.79
CA ILE A 625 -24.42 -55.39 16.04
C ILE A 625 -24.63 -55.15 17.54
N ASP A 626 -24.86 -56.21 18.33
CA ASP A 626 -25.17 -56.11 19.76
C ASP A 626 -23.95 -55.75 20.62
N THR A 627 -22.75 -56.16 20.20
CA THR A 627 -21.50 -55.86 20.92
C THR A 627 -20.82 -54.58 20.43
N GLU A 628 -21.11 -54.12 19.22
CA GLU A 628 -20.57 -52.89 18.67
C GLU A 628 -21.18 -51.67 19.38
N LYS A 629 -20.30 -50.88 19.98
CA LYS A 629 -20.66 -49.66 20.71
C LYS A 629 -20.65 -48.45 19.80
N GLU A 630 -19.71 -48.40 18.87
CA GLU A 630 -19.54 -47.29 17.94
C GLU A 630 -20.73 -47.28 16.96
N PRO A 631 -21.62 -46.27 17.01
CA PRO A 631 -22.82 -46.28 16.19
C PRO A 631 -22.51 -46.34 14.70
N LYS A 632 -21.42 -45.72 14.24
CA LYS A 632 -20.96 -45.77 12.84
C LYS A 632 -20.59 -47.16 12.36
N VAL A 633 -20.01 -47.97 13.22
CA VAL A 633 -19.60 -49.33 12.87
C VAL A 633 -20.80 -50.28 13.00
N ARG A 634 -21.65 -50.07 14.01
CA ARG A 634 -22.92 -50.81 14.16
C ARG A 634 -23.86 -50.56 12.98
N ALA A 635 -23.92 -49.34 12.46
CA ALA A 635 -24.63 -48.98 11.23
C ALA A 635 -24.10 -49.74 10.01
N ARG A 636 -22.78 -49.99 9.90
CA ARG A 636 -22.21 -50.83 8.83
C ARG A 636 -22.63 -52.29 8.95
N TYR A 637 -22.67 -52.86 10.16
CA TYR A 637 -23.17 -54.23 10.34
C TYR A 637 -24.68 -54.32 10.12
N ARG A 638 -25.47 -53.31 10.49
CA ARG A 638 -26.90 -53.23 10.17
C ARG A 638 -27.14 -53.10 8.66
N HIS A 639 -26.32 -52.30 7.96
CA HIS A 639 -26.34 -52.23 6.50
C HIS A 639 -25.95 -53.56 5.85
N LEU A 640 -24.88 -54.22 6.31
CA LEU A 640 -24.49 -55.57 5.85
C LEU A 640 -25.59 -56.61 6.14
N ALA A 641 -26.21 -56.57 7.32
CA ALA A 641 -27.36 -57.42 7.64
C ALA A 641 -28.57 -57.11 6.76
N GLY A 642 -28.79 -55.85 6.39
CA GLY A 642 -29.81 -55.42 5.44
C GLY A 642 -29.53 -55.90 4.01
N MET A 643 -28.27 -55.90 3.58
CA MET A 643 -27.85 -56.51 2.32
C MET A 643 -28.02 -58.03 2.34
N ILE A 644 -27.57 -58.74 3.38
CA ILE A 644 -27.80 -60.19 3.53
C ILE A 644 -29.31 -60.49 3.55
N ALA A 645 -30.11 -59.68 4.23
CA ALA A 645 -31.57 -59.80 4.25
C ALA A 645 -32.19 -59.61 2.86
N ARG A 646 -31.79 -58.58 2.10
CA ARG A 646 -32.31 -58.30 0.76
C ARG A 646 -31.83 -59.30 -0.29
N ASP A 647 -30.53 -59.57 -0.32
CA ASP A 647 -29.85 -60.22 -1.45
C ASP A 647 -29.79 -61.76 -1.30
N GLU A 648 -29.56 -62.27 -0.08
CA GLU A 648 -29.44 -63.72 0.19
C GLU A 648 -30.69 -64.32 0.84
N LEU A 649 -31.55 -63.50 1.47
CA LEU A 649 -32.77 -63.96 2.15
C LEU A 649 -34.09 -63.42 1.54
N ASP A 650 -34.02 -62.54 0.54
CA ASP A 650 -35.16 -61.93 -0.20
C ASP A 650 -36.21 -61.21 0.71
N ASP A 651 -35.76 -60.66 1.85
CA ASP A 651 -36.57 -60.00 2.88
C ASP A 651 -36.43 -58.47 2.81
N SER A 652 -37.15 -57.86 1.84
CA SER A 652 -37.09 -56.42 1.55
C SER A 652 -37.62 -55.55 2.70
N ASP A 653 -38.64 -56.00 3.43
CA ASP A 653 -39.21 -55.25 4.56
C ASP A 653 -38.19 -55.16 5.70
N ARG A 654 -37.56 -56.29 6.05
CA ARG A 654 -36.50 -56.32 7.05
C ARG A 654 -35.25 -55.57 6.62
N ALA A 655 -34.94 -55.55 5.32
CA ALA A 655 -33.85 -54.71 4.79
C ALA A 655 -34.12 -53.21 5.02
N MET A 656 -35.34 -52.72 4.73
CA MET A 656 -35.72 -51.33 5.02
C MET A 656 -35.68 -50.99 6.52
N GLU A 657 -36.13 -51.91 7.39
CA GLU A 657 -35.99 -51.75 8.84
C GLU A 657 -34.51 -51.66 9.25
N LEU A 658 -33.65 -52.54 8.74
CA LEU A 658 -32.22 -52.58 9.05
C LEU A 658 -31.46 -51.34 8.53
N PHE A 659 -31.80 -50.84 7.33
CA PHE A 659 -31.26 -49.56 6.83
C PHE A 659 -31.75 -48.37 7.66
N THR A 660 -33.02 -48.36 8.09
CA THR A 660 -33.54 -47.32 8.99
C THR A 660 -32.82 -47.34 10.33
N GLN A 661 -32.64 -48.52 10.93
CA GLN A 661 -31.87 -48.71 12.16
C GLN A 661 -30.38 -48.41 12.01
N ALA A 662 -29.81 -48.53 10.80
CA ALA A 662 -28.45 -48.10 10.49
C ALA A 662 -28.33 -46.56 10.48
N LEU A 663 -29.37 -45.85 10.01
CA LEU A 663 -29.41 -44.38 10.03
C LEU A 663 -29.78 -43.79 11.39
N ASP A 664 -30.49 -44.55 12.24
CA ASP A 664 -30.72 -44.19 13.64
C ASP A 664 -29.45 -44.35 14.48
N ASP A 665 -28.58 -45.30 14.13
CA ASP A 665 -27.24 -45.43 14.70
C ASP A 665 -26.27 -44.36 14.15
N ASP A 666 -26.10 -44.29 12.83
CA ASP A 666 -25.22 -43.34 12.17
C ASP A 666 -25.99 -42.46 11.18
N PRO A 667 -26.44 -41.29 11.64
CA PRO A 667 -26.98 -40.27 10.78
C PRO A 667 -26.00 -39.69 9.74
N LEU A 668 -24.76 -40.18 9.61
CA LEU A 668 -23.83 -39.82 8.54
C LEU A 668 -23.46 -41.02 7.65
N SER A 669 -24.16 -42.16 7.77
CA SER A 669 -24.00 -43.30 6.86
C SER A 669 -24.69 -43.01 5.52
N PHE A 670 -23.95 -42.44 4.57
CA PHE A 670 -24.48 -42.12 3.25
C PHE A 670 -24.82 -43.37 2.44
N ALA A 671 -24.04 -44.45 2.51
CA ALA A 671 -24.39 -45.70 1.82
C ALA A 671 -25.74 -46.30 2.28
N ALA A 672 -26.02 -46.30 3.59
CA ALA A 672 -27.33 -46.74 4.08
C ALA A 672 -28.45 -45.72 3.78
N ALA A 673 -28.12 -44.43 3.67
CA ALA A 673 -29.05 -43.39 3.27
C ALA A 673 -29.42 -43.51 1.79
N ASP A 674 -28.45 -43.77 0.92
CA ASP A 674 -28.62 -43.87 -0.54
C ASP A 674 -29.38 -45.16 -0.89
N GLU A 675 -29.10 -46.29 -0.24
CA GLU A 675 -29.91 -47.52 -0.39
C GLU A 675 -31.35 -47.34 0.10
N LEU A 676 -31.57 -46.62 1.22
CA LEU A 676 -32.92 -46.33 1.72
C LEU A 676 -33.65 -45.27 0.86
N GLU A 677 -32.96 -44.22 0.41
CA GLU A 677 -33.48 -43.19 -0.50
C GLU A 677 -33.88 -43.83 -1.83
N SER A 678 -33.06 -44.74 -2.37
CA SER A 678 -33.38 -45.57 -3.54
C SER A 678 -34.60 -46.46 -3.28
N ALA A 679 -34.63 -47.21 -2.18
CA ALA A 679 -35.77 -48.08 -1.84
C ALA A 679 -37.09 -47.28 -1.68
N LEU A 680 -37.02 -46.08 -1.10
CA LEU A 680 -38.17 -45.19 -0.90
C LEU A 680 -38.60 -44.47 -2.19
N ASP A 681 -37.68 -44.08 -3.08
CA ASP A 681 -38.03 -43.45 -4.37
C ASP A 681 -38.65 -44.46 -5.36
N HIS A 682 -38.25 -45.74 -5.28
CA HIS A 682 -38.93 -46.85 -5.96
C HIS A 682 -40.26 -47.25 -5.31
N SER A 683 -40.58 -46.70 -4.13
CA SER A 683 -41.89 -46.89 -3.49
C SER A 683 -42.89 -45.81 -3.92
N ASP A 684 -44.19 -46.14 -3.91
CA ASP A 684 -45.25 -45.16 -4.18
C ASP A 684 -45.43 -44.13 -3.04
N ASP A 685 -44.77 -44.30 -1.88
CA ASP A 685 -44.92 -43.43 -0.71
C ASP A 685 -43.99 -42.21 -0.74
N ARG A 686 -44.38 -41.23 -1.55
CA ARG A 686 -43.73 -39.90 -1.60
C ARG A 686 -43.78 -39.15 -0.25
N GLN A 687 -44.66 -39.52 0.70
CA GLN A 687 -44.70 -38.90 2.03
C GLN A 687 -43.65 -39.51 2.97
N ALA A 688 -43.35 -40.80 2.84
CA ALA A 688 -42.21 -41.43 3.51
C ALA A 688 -40.89 -40.79 3.09
N LEU A 689 -40.70 -40.49 1.78
CA LEU A 689 -39.50 -39.81 1.27
C LEU A 689 -39.36 -38.38 1.82
N VAL A 690 -40.45 -37.60 1.90
CA VAL A 690 -40.44 -36.29 2.58
C VAL A 690 -40.06 -36.41 4.06
N THR A 691 -40.62 -37.42 4.75
CA THR A 691 -40.34 -37.67 6.18
C THR A 691 -38.88 -38.07 6.41
N PHE A 692 -38.31 -38.88 5.50
CA PHE A 692 -36.90 -39.21 5.45
C PHE A 692 -36.04 -37.95 5.32
N TYR A 693 -36.29 -37.08 4.34
CA TYR A 693 -35.51 -35.85 4.16
C TYR A 693 -35.60 -34.90 5.37
N TYR A 694 -36.78 -34.70 5.98
CA TYR A 694 -36.88 -33.89 7.21
C TYR A 694 -36.08 -34.50 8.37
N LYS A 695 -36.19 -35.82 8.60
CA LYS A 695 -35.39 -36.53 9.63
C LYS A 695 -33.89 -36.38 9.35
N ARG A 696 -33.48 -36.49 8.08
CA ARG A 696 -32.10 -36.27 7.62
C ARG A 696 -31.61 -34.85 7.92
N LEU A 697 -32.43 -33.84 7.65
CA LEU A 697 -32.10 -32.42 7.85
C LEU A 697 -32.09 -31.97 9.32
N GLU A 698 -32.82 -32.67 10.19
CA GLU A 698 -32.70 -32.49 11.64
C GLU A 698 -31.38 -33.05 12.19
N GLN A 699 -30.93 -34.18 11.64
CA GLN A 699 -29.70 -34.88 12.01
C GLN A 699 -28.43 -34.21 11.46
N VAL A 700 -28.42 -33.82 10.18
CA VAL A 700 -27.25 -33.25 9.48
C VAL A 700 -27.18 -31.73 9.71
N ARG A 701 -26.64 -31.31 10.85
CA ARG A 701 -26.51 -29.88 11.24
C ARG A 701 -25.19 -29.25 10.79
N GLU A 702 -25.13 -27.91 10.87
CA GLU A 702 -24.34 -26.95 10.06
C GLU A 702 -22.83 -27.19 9.78
N ASN A 703 -22.16 -28.21 10.35
CA ASN A 703 -20.77 -28.55 10.00
C ASN A 703 -20.47 -30.07 9.98
N GLU A 704 -21.48 -30.95 10.08
CA GLU A 704 -21.26 -32.41 10.19
C GLU A 704 -21.72 -33.15 8.93
N GLY A 705 -20.80 -33.87 8.26
CA GLY A 705 -21.10 -34.75 7.13
C GLY A 705 -20.29 -34.47 5.87
N ARG A 706 -20.78 -34.98 4.72
CA ARG A 706 -20.19 -34.71 3.40
C ARG A 706 -20.38 -33.22 3.07
N PRO A 707 -19.33 -32.50 2.60
CA PRO A 707 -19.46 -31.10 2.23
C PRO A 707 -20.50 -30.95 1.11
N GLY A 708 -21.46 -30.03 1.31
CA GLY A 708 -22.59 -29.84 0.41
C GLY A 708 -23.79 -30.79 0.63
N GLU A 709 -23.74 -31.75 1.56
CA GLU A 709 -24.87 -32.69 1.75
C GLU A 709 -26.13 -32.01 2.29
N ARG A 710 -25.99 -31.14 3.30
CA ARG A 710 -27.13 -30.35 3.81
C ARG A 710 -27.75 -29.49 2.72
N LEU A 711 -26.94 -29.04 1.75
CA LEU A 711 -27.39 -28.31 0.57
C LEU A 711 -28.18 -29.22 -0.37
N ARG A 712 -27.63 -30.40 -0.73
CA ARG A 712 -28.32 -31.43 -1.53
C ARG A 712 -29.69 -31.79 -0.94
N LEU A 713 -29.74 -32.04 0.36
CA LEU A 713 -30.96 -32.45 1.07
C LEU A 713 -32.04 -31.35 1.03
N TRP A 714 -31.67 -30.08 1.23
CA TRP A 714 -32.61 -28.98 1.10
C TRP A 714 -33.05 -28.74 -0.36
N GLU A 715 -32.17 -28.95 -1.34
CA GLU A 715 -32.51 -28.83 -2.76
C GLU A 715 -33.48 -29.94 -3.21
N HIS A 716 -33.21 -31.21 -2.92
CA HIS A 716 -34.14 -32.31 -3.23
C HIS A 716 -35.46 -32.22 -2.46
N LEU A 717 -35.44 -31.82 -1.18
CA LEU A 717 -36.68 -31.56 -0.44
C LEU A 717 -37.47 -30.40 -1.07
N GLY A 718 -36.78 -29.36 -1.55
CA GLY A 718 -37.40 -28.26 -2.28
C GLY A 718 -38.05 -28.70 -3.59
N GLU A 719 -37.37 -29.54 -4.38
CA GLU A 719 -37.91 -30.12 -5.61
C GLU A 719 -39.10 -31.05 -5.34
N LEU A 720 -38.99 -31.97 -4.37
CA LEU A 720 -40.08 -32.86 -3.96
C LEU A 720 -41.30 -32.08 -3.39
N CYS A 721 -41.06 -30.97 -2.69
CA CYS A 721 -42.15 -30.09 -2.25
C CYS A 721 -42.84 -29.37 -3.42
N ILE A 722 -42.12 -29.04 -4.51
CA ILE A 722 -42.74 -28.53 -5.75
C ILE A 722 -43.61 -29.61 -6.40
N GLU A 723 -43.11 -30.85 -6.53
CA GLU A 723 -43.87 -31.98 -7.09
C GLU A 723 -45.17 -32.26 -6.32
N LEU A 724 -45.10 -32.16 -4.99
CA LEU A 724 -46.25 -32.33 -4.09
C LEU A 724 -47.14 -31.07 -3.98
N GLY A 725 -46.85 -30.00 -4.71
CA GLY A 725 -47.61 -28.74 -4.68
C GLY A 725 -47.49 -27.94 -3.37
N ARG A 726 -46.53 -28.28 -2.50
CA ARG A 726 -46.25 -27.65 -1.20
C ARG A 726 -45.32 -26.45 -1.37
N HIS A 727 -45.81 -25.41 -2.04
CA HIS A 727 -44.98 -24.26 -2.44
C HIS A 727 -44.35 -23.52 -1.25
N ASP A 728 -45.06 -23.34 -0.13
CA ASP A 728 -44.54 -22.65 1.06
C ASP A 728 -43.36 -23.42 1.70
N ASP A 729 -43.43 -24.75 1.74
CA ASP A 729 -42.33 -25.59 2.25
C ASP A 729 -41.12 -25.58 1.31
N ALA A 730 -41.37 -25.58 -0.02
CA ALA A 730 -40.31 -25.46 -1.02
C ALA A 730 -39.57 -24.11 -0.90
N VAL A 731 -40.29 -23.01 -0.66
CA VAL A 731 -39.70 -21.69 -0.40
C VAL A 731 -38.76 -21.75 0.80
N VAL A 732 -39.20 -22.29 1.94
CA VAL A 732 -38.38 -22.41 3.15
C VAL A 732 -37.13 -23.27 2.90
N ALA A 733 -37.29 -24.40 2.19
CA ALA A 733 -36.18 -25.28 1.86
C ALA A 733 -35.11 -24.58 1.03
N PHE A 734 -35.51 -23.89 -0.05
CA PHE A 734 -34.56 -23.13 -0.87
C PHE A 734 -34.01 -21.87 -0.17
N GLU A 735 -34.75 -21.23 0.75
CA GLU A 735 -34.23 -20.13 1.58
C GLU A 735 -33.04 -20.58 2.44
N VAL A 736 -33.18 -21.72 3.11
CA VAL A 736 -32.10 -22.28 3.95
C VAL A 736 -30.92 -22.71 3.06
N ALA A 737 -31.18 -23.37 1.93
CA ALA A 737 -30.14 -23.70 0.96
C ALA A 737 -29.39 -22.45 0.43
N GLN A 738 -30.08 -21.34 0.16
CA GLN A 738 -29.46 -20.07 -0.24
C GLN A 738 -28.60 -19.46 0.88
N SER A 739 -28.94 -19.67 2.16
CA SER A 739 -28.09 -19.21 3.26
C SER A 739 -26.77 -19.99 3.41
N LEU A 740 -26.75 -21.26 2.96
CA LEU A 740 -25.57 -22.13 3.02
C LEU A 740 -24.60 -21.91 1.84
N ASP A 741 -25.12 -21.53 0.68
CA ASP A 741 -24.36 -21.26 -0.55
C ASP A 741 -24.91 -19.97 -1.21
N PRO A 742 -24.49 -18.78 -0.72
CA PRO A 742 -25.09 -17.50 -1.08
C PRO A 742 -24.94 -17.08 -2.54
N ASP A 743 -23.96 -17.62 -3.27
CA ASP A 743 -23.60 -17.17 -4.61
C ASP A 743 -24.24 -18.02 -5.73
N ASN A 744 -25.08 -19.00 -5.37
CA ASN A 744 -25.69 -19.92 -6.34
C ASN A 744 -26.78 -19.26 -7.19
N VAL A 745 -26.38 -18.77 -8.36
CA VAL A 745 -27.26 -18.10 -9.33
C VAL A 745 -28.41 -19.00 -9.82
N ALA A 746 -28.25 -20.34 -9.85
CA ALA A 746 -29.32 -21.25 -10.26
C ALA A 746 -30.41 -21.36 -9.17
N ARG A 747 -30.01 -21.45 -7.89
CA ARG A 747 -30.94 -21.47 -6.76
C ARG A 747 -31.64 -20.13 -6.56
N MET A 748 -30.95 -19.00 -6.72
CA MET A 748 -31.58 -17.68 -6.72
C MET A 748 -32.71 -17.60 -7.75
N LYS A 749 -32.53 -18.15 -8.96
CA LYS A 749 -33.57 -18.18 -10.01
C LYS A 749 -34.78 -19.02 -9.57
N ARG A 750 -34.56 -20.23 -9.04
CA ARG A 750 -35.64 -21.08 -8.49
C ARG A 750 -36.42 -20.38 -7.38
N LEU A 751 -35.74 -19.72 -6.45
CA LEU A 751 -36.37 -18.92 -5.41
C LEU A 751 -37.17 -17.75 -5.98
N ALA A 752 -36.62 -17.04 -6.96
CA ALA A 752 -37.29 -15.92 -7.59
C ALA A 752 -38.58 -16.35 -8.30
N ASP A 753 -38.57 -17.49 -9.00
CA ASP A 753 -39.77 -18.08 -9.62
C ASP A 753 -40.82 -18.49 -8.57
N LEU A 754 -40.40 -19.12 -7.47
CA LEU A 754 -41.29 -19.50 -6.35
C LEU A 754 -41.91 -18.28 -5.66
N TYR A 755 -41.12 -17.24 -5.38
CA TYR A 755 -41.64 -15.99 -4.84
C TYR A 755 -42.53 -15.24 -5.83
N ALA A 756 -42.26 -15.34 -7.14
CA ALA A 756 -43.11 -14.74 -8.16
C ALA A 756 -44.50 -15.43 -8.24
N ALA A 757 -44.65 -16.65 -7.74
CA ALA A 757 -45.92 -17.38 -7.74
C ALA A 757 -46.96 -16.84 -6.72
N ASP A 758 -46.54 -16.37 -5.52
CA ASP A 758 -47.44 -15.77 -4.51
C ASP A 758 -47.12 -14.27 -4.31
N PRO A 759 -48.05 -13.34 -4.58
CA PRO A 759 -47.89 -11.91 -4.30
C PRO A 759 -47.45 -11.56 -2.87
N LYS A 760 -47.70 -12.40 -1.86
CA LYS A 760 -47.17 -12.21 -0.49
C LYS A 760 -45.64 -12.10 -0.45
N HIS A 761 -44.96 -12.74 -1.41
CA HIS A 761 -43.51 -12.81 -1.48
C HIS A 761 -42.90 -11.80 -2.48
N ASP A 762 -43.68 -10.87 -3.03
CA ASP A 762 -43.21 -9.87 -4.02
C ASP A 762 -41.90 -9.17 -3.61
N ALA A 763 -41.78 -8.76 -2.34
CA ALA A 763 -40.58 -8.10 -1.83
C ALA A 763 -39.34 -9.04 -1.82
N LYS A 764 -39.54 -10.33 -1.53
CA LYS A 764 -38.47 -11.34 -1.59
C LYS A 764 -38.09 -11.66 -3.05
N ALA A 765 -39.08 -11.74 -3.95
CA ALA A 765 -38.86 -11.91 -5.40
C ALA A 765 -37.99 -10.78 -5.98
N ILE A 766 -38.33 -9.53 -5.64
CA ILE A 766 -37.55 -8.34 -6.03
C ILE A 766 -36.12 -8.46 -5.50
N ALA A 767 -35.92 -8.74 -4.22
CA ALA A 767 -34.59 -8.88 -3.62
C ALA A 767 -33.74 -10.00 -4.28
N GLN A 768 -34.34 -11.13 -4.67
CA GLN A 768 -33.64 -12.19 -5.39
C GLN A 768 -33.24 -11.78 -6.81
N HIS A 769 -34.12 -11.15 -7.59
CA HIS A 769 -33.72 -10.66 -8.92
C HIS A 769 -32.67 -9.55 -8.85
N GLN A 770 -32.69 -8.71 -7.80
CA GLN A 770 -31.61 -7.77 -7.50
C GLN A 770 -30.27 -8.50 -7.26
N ALA A 771 -30.28 -9.58 -6.46
CA ALA A 771 -29.10 -10.41 -6.21
C ALA A 771 -28.57 -11.09 -7.48
N ILE A 772 -29.45 -11.73 -8.28
CA ILE A 772 -29.10 -12.33 -9.57
C ILE A 772 -28.42 -11.30 -10.48
N LEU A 773 -28.95 -10.07 -10.53
CA LEU A 773 -28.37 -9.00 -11.35
C LEU A 773 -27.02 -8.48 -10.81
N ARG A 774 -26.73 -8.59 -9.51
CA ARG A 774 -25.39 -8.27 -8.98
C ARG A 774 -24.33 -9.23 -9.54
N ALA A 775 -24.66 -10.53 -9.62
CA ALA A 775 -23.79 -11.59 -10.12
C ALA A 775 -23.73 -11.63 -11.66
N ASP A 776 -24.89 -11.63 -12.34
CA ASP A 776 -25.02 -11.56 -13.79
C ASP A 776 -25.80 -10.29 -14.20
N LYS A 777 -25.04 -9.20 -14.37
CA LYS A 777 -25.53 -7.88 -14.80
C LYS A 777 -26.21 -7.90 -16.18
N LYS A 778 -26.03 -8.95 -16.98
CA LYS A 778 -26.61 -9.13 -18.32
C LYS A 778 -27.87 -10.01 -18.32
N HIS A 779 -28.35 -10.47 -17.17
CA HIS A 779 -29.48 -11.40 -17.08
C HIS A 779 -30.84 -10.75 -17.41
N VAL A 780 -31.14 -10.65 -18.73
CA VAL A 780 -32.34 -10.00 -19.29
C VAL A 780 -33.65 -10.41 -18.60
N GLU A 781 -33.83 -11.70 -18.30
CA GLU A 781 -35.08 -12.17 -17.68
C GLU A 781 -35.28 -11.62 -16.25
N SER A 782 -34.21 -11.32 -15.51
CA SER A 782 -34.33 -10.65 -14.20
C SER A 782 -34.80 -9.21 -14.33
N TYR A 783 -34.38 -8.48 -15.37
CA TYR A 783 -34.93 -7.15 -15.65
C TYR A 783 -36.43 -7.23 -16.01
N LYS A 784 -36.84 -8.18 -16.87
CA LYS A 784 -38.26 -8.38 -17.19
C LYS A 784 -39.10 -8.72 -15.94
N ALA A 785 -38.60 -9.62 -15.11
CA ALA A 785 -39.27 -10.04 -13.88
C ALA A 785 -39.37 -8.89 -12.86
N LEU A 786 -38.29 -8.11 -12.65
CA LEU A 786 -38.34 -6.90 -11.83
C LEU A 786 -39.38 -5.89 -12.33
N ARG A 787 -39.49 -5.69 -13.66
CA ARG A 787 -40.53 -4.82 -14.22
C ARG A 787 -41.92 -5.32 -13.84
N ALA A 788 -42.20 -6.60 -14.05
CA ALA A 788 -43.48 -7.22 -13.74
C ALA A 788 -43.82 -7.20 -12.24
N LEU A 789 -42.82 -7.40 -11.36
CA LEU A 789 -42.97 -7.34 -9.91
C LEU A 789 -43.21 -5.91 -9.41
N TYR A 790 -42.53 -4.91 -9.99
CA TYR A 790 -42.80 -3.50 -9.68
C TYR A 790 -44.17 -3.05 -10.23
N ASP A 791 -44.59 -3.51 -11.41
CA ASP A 791 -45.95 -3.32 -11.93
C ASP A 791 -47.00 -3.94 -10.96
N ARG A 792 -46.79 -5.21 -10.54
CA ARG A 792 -47.68 -5.94 -9.61
C ARG A 792 -47.79 -5.28 -8.23
N THR A 793 -46.67 -4.83 -7.67
CA THR A 793 -46.62 -4.08 -6.39
C THR A 793 -47.05 -2.61 -6.51
N ARG A 794 -47.50 -2.16 -7.70
CA ARG A 794 -47.92 -0.77 -8.00
C ARG A 794 -46.82 0.28 -7.84
N GLN A 795 -45.56 -0.13 -7.94
CA GLN A 795 -44.39 0.75 -7.95
C GLN A 795 -44.10 1.23 -9.38
N VAL A 796 -45.07 1.95 -9.97
CA VAL A 796 -45.09 2.33 -11.40
C VAL A 796 -43.81 3.03 -11.86
N ASP A 797 -43.25 3.91 -11.05
CA ASP A 797 -42.03 4.64 -11.41
C ASP A 797 -40.78 3.74 -11.41
N ARG A 798 -40.73 2.73 -10.52
CA ARG A 798 -39.67 1.70 -10.54
C ARG A 798 -39.82 0.76 -11.73
N ALA A 799 -41.04 0.32 -12.04
CA ALA A 799 -41.32 -0.47 -13.23
C ALA A 799 -40.89 0.28 -14.51
N ARG A 800 -41.18 1.60 -14.60
CA ARG A 800 -40.70 2.45 -15.67
C ARG A 800 -39.17 2.54 -15.73
N ALA A 801 -38.48 2.71 -14.60
CA ALA A 801 -37.02 2.74 -14.58
C ALA A 801 -36.38 1.42 -15.06
N VAL A 802 -37.00 0.27 -14.77
CA VAL A 802 -36.56 -1.04 -15.29
C VAL A 802 -36.89 -1.20 -16.79
N GLN A 803 -38.00 -0.63 -17.26
CA GLN A 803 -38.33 -0.57 -18.69
C GLN A 803 -37.31 0.29 -19.46
N ASP A 804 -36.93 1.46 -18.94
CA ASP A 804 -35.87 2.31 -19.51
C ASP A 804 -34.57 1.50 -19.72
N ALA A 805 -34.19 0.64 -18.76
CA ALA A 805 -33.01 -0.23 -18.86
C ALA A 805 -33.15 -1.36 -19.89
N LEU A 806 -34.32 -2.03 -19.96
CA LEU A 806 -34.60 -3.06 -20.97
C LEU A 806 -34.54 -2.55 -22.41
N GLU A 807 -34.92 -1.29 -22.63
CA GLU A 807 -34.83 -0.62 -23.92
C GLU A 807 -33.37 -0.36 -24.33
N VAL A 808 -32.53 0.09 -23.39
CA VAL A 808 -31.09 0.27 -23.62
C VAL A 808 -30.37 -1.06 -23.92
N ILE A 809 -30.73 -2.15 -23.24
CA ILE A 809 -30.16 -3.50 -23.49
C ILE A 809 -30.55 -4.05 -24.88
N GLY A 810 -31.52 -3.44 -25.58
CA GLY A 810 -32.05 -3.94 -26.85
C GLY A 810 -32.92 -5.19 -26.70
N ALA A 811 -33.27 -5.57 -25.47
CA ALA A 811 -34.14 -6.70 -25.15
C ALA A 811 -35.64 -6.37 -25.28
N ALA A 812 -35.99 -5.09 -25.37
CA ALA A 812 -37.35 -4.62 -25.61
C ALA A 812 -37.81 -4.91 -27.05
N ARG A 813 -38.44 -6.07 -27.28
CA ARG A 813 -39.27 -6.28 -28.48
C ARG A 813 -40.64 -5.59 -28.31
N PRO A 814 -41.06 -4.70 -29.22
CA PRO A 814 -42.33 -3.98 -29.09
C PRO A 814 -43.52 -4.83 -29.57
N LEU A 815 -43.96 -5.82 -28.78
CA LEU A 815 -45.03 -6.75 -29.21
C LEU A 815 -46.26 -6.91 -28.29
N GLU A 816 -46.29 -6.38 -27.07
CA GLU A 816 -47.49 -6.50 -26.19
C GLU A 816 -48.28 -5.20 -26.00
N ASP A 817 -47.74 -4.07 -26.43
CA ASP A 817 -48.35 -2.74 -26.23
C ASP A 817 -49.54 -2.42 -27.15
N LYS A 818 -49.83 -3.26 -28.16
CA LYS A 818 -50.97 -3.04 -29.08
C LYS A 818 -52.33 -3.43 -28.52
N ILE A 819 -52.39 -4.22 -27.43
CA ILE A 819 -53.66 -4.62 -26.81
C ILE A 819 -54.02 -3.68 -25.65
N GLY A 820 -53.04 -3.24 -24.86
CA GLY A 820 -53.26 -2.23 -23.80
C GLY A 820 -53.70 -0.86 -24.34
N ALA A 821 -53.27 -0.48 -25.55
CA ALA A 821 -53.64 0.77 -26.20
C ALA A 821 -55.13 0.91 -26.59
N LEU A 822 -55.94 -0.16 -26.45
CA LEU A 822 -57.36 -0.17 -26.84
C LEU A 822 -58.35 0.15 -25.71
N PHE A 823 -57.94 0.07 -24.43
CA PHE A 823 -58.91 0.04 -23.33
C PHE A 823 -58.73 1.07 -22.21
N GLU A 824 -57.56 1.67 -22.03
CA GLU A 824 -57.39 2.81 -21.12
C GLU A 824 -56.58 3.92 -21.77
N GLY A 825 -56.90 5.17 -21.44
CA GLY A 825 -56.28 6.36 -22.01
C GLY A 825 -54.83 6.53 -21.56
N ARG A 826 -53.92 5.78 -22.15
CA ARG A 826 -52.48 5.98 -21.99
C ARG A 826 -52.12 7.42 -22.37
N PRO A 827 -51.41 8.17 -21.50
CA PRO A 827 -50.59 9.27 -21.96
C PRO A 827 -49.61 8.74 -23.02
N PRO A 828 -49.23 9.54 -24.03
CA PRO A 828 -48.31 9.09 -25.07
C PRO A 828 -46.99 8.60 -24.48
N SER A 829 -46.35 7.65 -25.18
CA SER A 829 -45.00 7.15 -24.87
C SER A 829 -44.06 8.34 -24.66
N SER A 830 -43.62 8.54 -23.42
CA SER A 830 -43.12 9.83 -22.97
C SER A 830 -41.62 10.02 -23.18
N SER A 831 -41.12 9.68 -24.38
CA SER A 831 -39.81 10.13 -24.86
C SER A 831 -39.75 11.65 -25.05
N ASP A 832 -40.92 12.32 -25.12
CA ASP A 832 -41.06 13.76 -25.36
C ASP A 832 -41.52 14.59 -24.14
N THR A 833 -41.88 13.98 -23.00
CA THR A 833 -42.02 14.79 -21.77
C THR A 833 -40.65 14.94 -21.14
N ALA A 834 -40.03 16.11 -21.31
CA ALA A 834 -38.79 16.45 -20.62
C ALA A 834 -38.94 16.19 -19.12
N ARG A 835 -38.30 15.14 -18.59
CA ARG A 835 -38.28 14.85 -17.15
C ARG A 835 -37.62 16.06 -16.48
N GLU A 836 -38.37 16.80 -15.66
CA GLU A 836 -37.80 18.01 -15.06
C GLU A 836 -36.61 17.63 -14.16
N LEU A 837 -35.46 18.27 -14.38
CA LEU A 837 -34.27 18.09 -13.54
C LEU A 837 -34.65 18.23 -12.05
N PRO A 838 -34.24 17.29 -11.18
CA PRO A 838 -34.68 17.21 -9.80
C PRO A 838 -34.31 18.48 -9.03
N THR A 839 -35.24 18.93 -8.19
CA THR A 839 -35.13 20.18 -7.41
C THR A 839 -34.83 19.95 -5.92
N ARG A 840 -34.75 18.68 -5.50
CA ARG A 840 -34.48 18.27 -4.12
C ARG A 840 -32.99 18.04 -3.88
N VAL A 841 -32.57 18.17 -2.63
CA VAL A 841 -31.18 17.99 -2.20
C VAL A 841 -30.86 16.52 -1.98
N LEU A 842 -29.71 16.06 -2.46
CA LEU A 842 -29.09 14.77 -2.12
C LEU A 842 -28.60 14.80 -0.66
N THR A 843 -29.23 14.02 0.21
CA THR A 843 -28.84 13.83 1.61
C THR A 843 -27.54 13.02 1.72
N ASN A 844 -26.85 13.09 2.86
CA ASN A 844 -25.63 12.29 3.06
C ASN A 844 -25.87 10.77 2.90
N GLU A 845 -27.06 10.28 3.21
CA GLU A 845 -27.43 8.88 2.94
C GLU A 845 -27.52 8.58 1.44
N ASP A 846 -28.07 9.49 0.63
CA ASP A 846 -28.11 9.32 -0.83
C ASP A 846 -26.70 9.19 -1.42
N TRP A 847 -25.79 10.07 -1.01
CA TRP A 847 -24.39 10.05 -1.46
C TRP A 847 -23.66 8.76 -1.08
N LEU A 848 -23.88 8.31 0.15
CA LEU A 848 -23.33 7.07 0.70
C LEU A 848 -23.83 5.85 -0.10
N VAL A 849 -25.13 5.79 -0.40
CA VAL A 849 -25.79 4.73 -1.17
C VAL A 849 -25.26 4.67 -2.61
N LEU A 850 -25.15 5.80 -3.30
CA LEU A 850 -24.63 5.85 -4.69
C LEU A 850 -23.14 5.46 -4.79
N THR A 851 -22.39 5.57 -3.69
CA THR A 851 -20.94 5.33 -3.62
C THR A 851 -20.62 3.90 -3.15
N ARG A 852 -21.36 3.36 -2.16
CA ARG A 852 -21.13 2.05 -1.52
C ARG A 852 -21.26 0.82 -2.42
N ILE A 853 -21.78 0.97 -3.63
CA ILE A 853 -21.98 -0.14 -4.59
C ILE A 853 -20.64 -0.78 -4.98
N ASP A 854 -19.58 0.01 -5.14
CA ASP A 854 -18.26 -0.45 -5.60
C ASP A 854 -17.05 0.35 -5.09
N VAL A 855 -17.23 1.48 -4.40
CA VAL A 855 -16.12 2.33 -3.92
C VAL A 855 -15.66 1.91 -2.52
N ASP A 856 -14.35 1.75 -2.35
CA ASP A 856 -13.73 1.53 -1.04
C ASP A 856 -13.84 2.80 -0.16
N LEU A 857 -14.65 2.72 0.90
CA LEU A 857 -14.87 3.81 1.83
C LEU A 857 -13.66 4.08 2.74
N GLN A 858 -12.81 3.08 3.02
CA GLN A 858 -11.61 3.28 3.83
C GLN A 858 -10.59 4.11 3.07
N LEU A 859 -10.43 3.85 1.76
CA LEU A 859 -9.62 4.70 0.88
C LEU A 859 -10.21 6.11 0.76
N SER A 860 -11.53 6.23 0.55
CA SER A 860 -12.22 7.53 0.50
C SER A 860 -12.00 8.35 1.79
N ALA A 861 -12.08 7.70 2.96
CA ALA A 861 -11.84 8.33 4.26
C ALA A 861 -10.36 8.69 4.51
N LEU A 862 -9.41 7.91 3.99
CA LEU A 862 -7.99 8.25 4.03
C LEU A 862 -7.71 9.48 3.15
N PHE A 863 -8.17 9.44 1.90
CA PHE A 863 -7.94 10.50 0.93
C PHE A 863 -8.60 11.81 1.35
N ALA A 864 -9.80 11.76 1.95
CA ALA A 864 -10.47 12.93 2.53
C ALA A 864 -9.59 13.71 3.53
N VAL A 865 -8.75 13.01 4.29
CA VAL A 865 -7.87 13.60 5.31
C VAL A 865 -6.53 14.04 4.72
N VAL A 866 -5.90 13.21 3.90
CA VAL A 866 -4.51 13.42 3.47
C VAL A 866 -4.40 14.19 2.14
N ALA A 867 -5.35 14.06 1.22
CA ALA A 867 -5.28 14.72 -0.09
C ALA A 867 -5.30 16.27 -0.02
N PRO A 868 -6.04 16.94 0.89
CA PRO A 868 -5.99 18.40 1.01
C PRO A 868 -4.60 18.98 1.33
N PRO A 869 -3.90 18.61 2.42
CA PRO A 869 -2.54 19.11 2.67
C PRO A 869 -1.53 18.64 1.62
N PHE A 870 -1.66 17.40 1.11
CA PHE A 870 -0.84 16.89 0.02
C PHE A 870 -0.96 17.76 -1.25
N ALA A 871 -2.17 18.15 -1.63
CA ALA A 871 -2.41 18.99 -2.78
C ALA A 871 -2.03 20.46 -2.56
N VAL A 872 -2.11 20.99 -1.34
CA VAL A 872 -1.60 22.33 -1.03
C VAL A 872 -0.08 22.38 -1.16
N GLU A 873 0.64 21.38 -0.65
CA GLU A 873 2.09 21.31 -0.80
C GLU A 873 2.48 21.06 -2.26
N ARG A 874 1.81 20.14 -2.96
CA ARG A 874 1.97 19.94 -4.40
C ARG A 874 1.67 21.22 -5.20
N ALA A 875 0.72 22.06 -4.78
CA ALA A 875 0.38 23.31 -5.46
C ALA A 875 1.31 24.48 -5.11
N ARG A 876 2.00 24.45 -3.96
CA ARG A 876 3.16 25.32 -3.72
C ARG A 876 4.28 24.92 -4.67
N MET A 877 4.64 23.64 -4.62
CA MET A 877 5.62 23.07 -5.52
C MET A 877 5.24 23.37 -6.97
N ARG A 878 3.98 23.22 -7.38
CA ARG A 878 3.60 23.17 -8.80
C ARG A 878 2.22 23.83 -8.96
N PRO A 879 2.15 25.18 -8.96
CA PRO A 879 0.91 25.93 -9.09
C PRO A 879 0.12 25.48 -10.32
N PRO A 880 -1.16 25.12 -10.17
CA PRO A 880 -2.04 25.00 -11.30
C PRO A 880 -2.33 26.37 -11.89
N LEU A 881 -2.71 26.39 -13.17
CA LEU A 881 -3.01 27.61 -13.93
C LEU A 881 -3.85 28.61 -13.12
N SER A 882 -3.49 29.88 -13.21
CA SER A 882 -4.25 30.96 -12.58
C SER A 882 -5.47 31.34 -13.41
N VAL A 883 -6.55 31.78 -12.75
CA VAL A 883 -7.75 32.34 -13.39
C VAL A 883 -7.97 33.79 -13.00
N PRO A 884 -8.56 34.63 -13.88
CA PRO A 884 -8.85 36.02 -13.55
C PRO A 884 -9.75 36.16 -12.32
N SER A 885 -9.46 37.10 -11.43
CA SER A 885 -10.24 37.38 -10.22
C SER A 885 -11.70 37.77 -10.51
N LYS A 886 -11.97 38.25 -11.73
CA LYS A 886 -13.32 38.53 -12.24
C LYS A 886 -13.86 37.33 -13.05
N GLU A 887 -14.98 36.80 -12.59
CA GLU A 887 -15.69 35.68 -13.21
C GLU A 887 -16.39 36.09 -14.51
N HIS A 888 -16.65 35.12 -15.39
CA HIS A 888 -17.43 35.35 -16.60
C HIS A 888 -18.94 35.42 -16.30
N GLU A 889 -19.68 36.25 -17.04
CA GLU A 889 -21.14 36.28 -16.94
C GLU A 889 -21.75 34.99 -17.49
N VAL A 890 -22.54 34.31 -16.66
CA VAL A 890 -23.19 33.03 -17.00
C VAL A 890 -24.49 33.32 -17.76
N PRO A 891 -24.68 32.83 -19.00
CA PRO A 891 -25.93 33.05 -19.76
C PRO A 891 -27.17 32.52 -19.00
N PRO A 892 -28.33 33.18 -19.07
CA PRO A 892 -29.51 32.81 -18.26
C PRO A 892 -30.00 31.35 -18.43
N SER A 893 -29.87 30.78 -19.63
CA SER A 893 -30.20 29.37 -19.89
C SER A 893 -29.26 28.42 -19.14
N LEU A 894 -27.95 28.68 -19.20
CA LEU A 894 -26.92 27.94 -18.48
C LEU A 894 -27.07 28.09 -16.96
N GLN A 895 -27.34 29.32 -16.50
CA GLN A 895 -27.55 29.64 -15.11
C GLN A 895 -28.71 28.85 -14.48
N LYS A 896 -29.80 28.62 -15.23
CA LYS A 896 -30.94 27.80 -14.78
C LYS A 896 -30.52 26.36 -14.46
N ILE A 897 -29.76 25.72 -15.34
CA ILE A 897 -29.31 24.33 -15.18
C ILE A 897 -28.27 24.25 -14.06
N LEU A 898 -27.26 25.13 -14.10
CA LEU A 898 -26.21 25.20 -13.08
C LEU A 898 -26.78 25.40 -11.68
N THR A 899 -27.74 26.31 -11.51
CA THR A 899 -28.40 26.56 -10.22
C THR A 899 -29.16 25.33 -9.72
N ARG A 900 -29.84 24.58 -10.61
CA ARG A 900 -30.54 23.33 -10.25
C ARG A 900 -29.56 22.28 -9.73
N VAL A 901 -28.47 22.00 -10.45
CA VAL A 901 -27.48 21.00 -10.03
C VAL A 901 -26.78 21.41 -8.73
N ILE A 902 -26.35 22.67 -8.61
CA ILE A 902 -25.72 23.20 -7.38
C ILE A 902 -26.67 23.09 -6.17
N THR A 903 -27.96 23.39 -6.36
CA THR A 903 -28.98 23.25 -5.31
C THR A 903 -29.15 21.79 -4.90
N ALA A 904 -29.24 20.87 -5.87
CA ALA A 904 -29.37 19.44 -5.59
C ALA A 904 -28.15 18.87 -4.83
N PHE A 905 -26.98 19.48 -4.95
CA PHE A 905 -25.75 19.06 -4.27
C PHE A 905 -25.51 19.81 -2.95
N ALA A 906 -26.35 20.81 -2.62
CA ALA A 906 -26.19 21.76 -1.52
C ALA A 906 -24.82 22.48 -1.48
N ILE A 907 -24.25 22.78 -2.65
CA ILE A 907 -22.94 23.44 -2.74
C ILE A 907 -23.11 24.95 -2.50
N SER A 908 -22.51 25.46 -1.42
CA SER A 908 -22.48 26.89 -1.09
C SER A 908 -21.15 27.26 -0.41
N PRO A 909 -20.40 28.27 -0.90
CA PRO A 909 -20.67 29.07 -2.11
C PRO A 909 -20.56 28.25 -3.39
N ARG A 910 -21.17 28.72 -4.50
CA ARG A 910 -20.98 28.09 -5.81
C ARG A 910 -19.53 28.19 -6.27
N PRO A 911 -19.02 27.22 -7.06
CA PRO A 911 -17.75 27.38 -7.76
C PRO A 911 -17.75 28.64 -8.67
N PRO A 912 -16.61 29.34 -8.78
CA PRO A 912 -16.39 30.36 -9.81
C PRO A 912 -16.51 29.77 -11.22
N VAL A 913 -16.97 30.56 -12.19
CA VAL A 913 -17.26 30.08 -13.56
C VAL A 913 -16.41 30.78 -14.62
N TYR A 914 -15.83 29.98 -15.51
CA TYR A 914 -15.02 30.42 -16.65
C TYR A 914 -15.41 29.66 -17.93
N PHE A 915 -15.03 30.19 -19.10
CA PHE A 915 -15.29 29.59 -20.41
C PHE A 915 -13.97 29.44 -21.19
N GLU A 916 -13.66 28.23 -21.67
CA GLU A 916 -12.45 27.93 -22.43
C GLU A 916 -12.83 27.30 -23.79
N LYS A 917 -12.58 28.01 -24.89
CA LYS A 917 -13.01 27.60 -26.25
C LYS A 917 -12.27 26.36 -26.79
N GLU A 918 -11.12 26.03 -26.22
CA GLU A 918 -10.28 24.92 -26.63
C GLU A 918 -10.65 23.62 -25.90
N GLN A 919 -11.37 23.70 -24.78
CA GLN A 919 -11.82 22.54 -24.03
C GLN A 919 -12.91 21.79 -24.80
N ALA A 920 -12.62 20.54 -25.19
CA ALA A 920 -13.56 19.66 -25.88
C ALA A 920 -14.72 19.18 -24.98
N ALA A 921 -14.43 18.92 -23.69
CA ALA A 921 -15.43 18.51 -22.71
C ALA A 921 -16.44 19.65 -22.42
N PRO A 922 -17.74 19.36 -22.28
CA PRO A 922 -18.77 20.40 -22.10
C PRO A 922 -18.57 21.21 -20.81
N CYS A 923 -18.15 20.55 -19.72
CA CYS A 923 -17.71 21.21 -18.50
C CYS A 923 -16.70 20.35 -17.74
N THR A 924 -15.79 21.00 -17.02
CA THR A 924 -14.75 20.37 -16.19
C THR A 924 -14.64 21.13 -14.87
N MET A 925 -14.52 20.42 -13.75
CA MET A 925 -14.06 21.00 -12.49
C MET A 925 -12.53 20.91 -12.44
N ALA A 926 -11.86 22.02 -12.14
CA ALA A 926 -10.41 22.08 -12.02
C ALA A 926 -10.00 22.90 -10.80
N MET A 927 -8.92 22.51 -10.14
CA MET A 927 -8.24 23.40 -9.20
C MET A 927 -7.46 24.45 -9.99
N ARG A 928 -7.66 25.72 -9.66
CA ARG A 928 -6.97 26.87 -10.27
C ARG A 928 -6.53 27.82 -9.15
N LEU A 929 -5.50 28.62 -9.40
CA LEU A 929 -5.14 29.71 -8.50
C LEU A 929 -6.04 30.93 -8.76
N ARG A 930 -6.62 31.48 -7.70
CA ARG A 930 -7.35 32.75 -7.70
C ARG A 930 -6.87 33.57 -6.52
N ASP A 931 -6.36 34.77 -6.79
CA ASP A 931 -5.86 35.70 -5.76
C ASP A 931 -4.85 35.03 -4.77
N GLY A 932 -3.98 34.16 -5.31
CA GLY A 932 -2.98 33.40 -4.54
C GLY A 932 -3.52 32.17 -3.79
N VAL A 933 -4.82 31.90 -3.82
CA VAL A 933 -5.46 30.77 -3.13
C VAL A 933 -5.88 29.69 -4.14
N LEU A 934 -5.59 28.44 -3.80
CA LEU A 934 -6.00 27.27 -4.57
C LEU A 934 -7.50 27.03 -4.39
N VAL A 935 -8.30 27.24 -5.45
CA VAL A 935 -9.77 27.11 -5.40
C VAL A 935 -10.29 26.21 -6.52
N PRO A 936 -11.38 25.44 -6.27
CA PRO A 936 -12.05 24.67 -7.30
C PRO A 936 -12.91 25.61 -8.16
N VAL A 937 -12.73 25.56 -9.48
CA VAL A 937 -13.51 26.36 -10.44
C VAL A 937 -14.14 25.48 -11.52
N LEU A 938 -15.25 25.95 -12.07
CA LEU A 938 -16.01 25.28 -13.11
C LEU A 938 -15.71 25.94 -14.48
N ILE A 939 -15.19 25.14 -15.41
CA ILE A 939 -14.80 25.57 -16.74
C ILE A 939 -15.76 24.98 -17.76
N PHE A 940 -16.45 25.84 -18.52
CA PHE A 940 -17.32 25.44 -19.62
C PHE A 940 -16.56 25.42 -20.95
N GLY A 941 -16.65 24.30 -21.66
CA GLY A 941 -15.94 24.09 -22.92
C GLY A 941 -16.77 24.44 -24.16
N LYS A 942 -16.17 24.15 -25.31
CA LYS A 942 -16.71 24.44 -26.63
C LYS A 942 -18.17 24.02 -26.83
N PRO A 943 -18.65 22.82 -26.42
CA PRO A 943 -20.05 22.43 -26.64
C PRO A 943 -21.08 23.35 -25.98
N VAL A 944 -20.75 23.91 -24.80
CA VAL A 944 -21.61 24.85 -24.07
C VAL A 944 -21.54 26.25 -24.69
N ILE A 945 -20.34 26.67 -25.11
CA ILE A 945 -20.10 27.97 -25.77
C ILE A 945 -20.83 28.04 -27.12
N ASP A 946 -20.67 27.01 -27.95
CA ASP A 946 -21.27 26.90 -29.29
C ASP A 946 -22.76 26.47 -29.24
N ARG A 947 -23.29 26.17 -28.04
CA ARG A 947 -24.67 25.72 -27.78
C ARG A 947 -25.08 24.45 -28.55
N THR A 948 -24.14 23.52 -28.68
CA THR A 948 -24.36 22.22 -29.36
C THR A 948 -24.78 21.10 -28.39
N ILE A 949 -24.91 21.41 -27.10
CA ILE A 949 -25.31 20.50 -26.02
C ILE A 949 -26.73 20.80 -25.50
N ASP A 950 -27.51 19.76 -25.19
CA ASP A 950 -28.83 19.88 -24.58
C ASP A 950 -28.80 19.91 -23.04
N ASP A 951 -29.88 20.41 -22.43
CA ASP A 951 -30.00 20.59 -20.98
C ASP A 951 -29.74 19.31 -20.17
N HIS A 952 -30.09 18.12 -20.67
CA HIS A 952 -29.88 16.86 -19.94
C HIS A 952 -28.44 16.36 -20.02
N HIS A 953 -27.81 16.42 -21.20
CA HIS A 953 -26.38 16.13 -21.33
C HIS A 953 -25.56 17.09 -20.46
N LEU A 954 -25.90 18.38 -20.48
CA LEU A 954 -25.21 19.37 -19.65
C LEU A 954 -25.42 19.12 -18.15
N ALA A 955 -26.63 18.75 -17.71
CA ALA A 955 -26.88 18.36 -16.33
C ALA A 955 -26.10 17.10 -15.92
N PHE A 956 -26.01 16.09 -16.79
CA PHE A 956 -25.23 14.87 -16.57
C PHE A 956 -23.74 15.18 -16.37
N ALA A 957 -23.16 15.99 -17.28
CA ALA A 957 -21.76 16.40 -17.20
C ALA A 957 -21.47 17.24 -15.96
N LEU A 958 -22.34 18.22 -15.65
CA LEU A 958 -22.22 19.05 -14.45
C LEU A 958 -22.29 18.22 -13.17
N ALA A 959 -23.21 17.28 -13.09
CA ALA A 959 -23.38 16.42 -11.92
C ALA A 959 -22.16 15.49 -11.70
N ARG A 960 -21.59 14.90 -12.76
CA ARG A 960 -20.34 14.13 -12.69
C ARG A 960 -19.18 14.96 -12.12
N GLN A 961 -19.01 16.19 -12.62
CA GLN A 961 -17.90 17.06 -12.24
C GLN A 961 -18.07 17.68 -10.84
N LEU A 962 -19.28 18.13 -10.48
CA LEU A 962 -19.57 18.70 -9.16
C LEU A 962 -19.60 17.64 -8.04
N ALA A 963 -19.68 16.35 -8.38
CA ALA A 963 -19.60 15.26 -7.39
C ALA A 963 -18.23 15.20 -6.70
N ASP A 964 -17.18 15.64 -7.40
CA ASP A 964 -15.81 15.64 -6.89
C ASP A 964 -15.52 16.84 -5.97
N LEU A 965 -16.54 17.62 -5.59
CA LEU A 965 -16.48 18.57 -4.47
C LEU A 965 -16.88 17.96 -3.12
N ARG A 966 -17.39 16.72 -3.08
CA ARG A 966 -17.68 16.01 -1.82
C ARG A 966 -16.39 15.58 -1.14
N THR A 967 -16.31 15.72 0.19
CA THR A 967 -15.15 15.36 1.02
C THR A 967 -14.61 13.94 0.75
N GLU A 968 -15.49 12.96 0.54
CA GLU A 968 -15.12 11.56 0.25
C GLU A 968 -14.60 11.33 -1.18
N ARG A 969 -14.70 12.34 -2.06
CA ARG A 969 -14.35 12.29 -3.48
C ARG A 969 -13.35 13.38 -3.90
N ILE A 970 -13.14 14.40 -3.07
CA ILE A 970 -12.35 15.61 -3.38
C ILE A 970 -10.91 15.29 -3.78
N ALA A 971 -10.39 14.14 -3.36
CA ALA A 971 -9.13 13.61 -3.81
C ALA A 971 -9.04 13.38 -5.33
N ARG A 972 -10.15 13.13 -6.05
CA ARG A 972 -10.15 13.10 -7.52
C ARG A 972 -9.82 14.46 -8.15
N LEU A 973 -10.23 15.54 -7.49
CA LEU A 973 -10.00 16.91 -7.96
C LEU A 973 -8.64 17.45 -7.51
N LEU A 974 -8.21 17.06 -6.30
CA LEU A 974 -6.95 17.47 -5.67
C LEU A 974 -5.73 16.65 -6.12
N CYS A 975 -5.94 15.36 -6.37
CA CYS A 975 -4.94 14.34 -6.72
C CYS A 975 -5.50 13.44 -7.85
N PRO A 976 -5.73 13.99 -9.06
CA PRO A 976 -6.41 13.29 -10.16
C PRO A 976 -5.65 12.05 -10.69
N ARG A 977 -4.38 11.87 -10.34
CA ARG A 977 -3.55 10.77 -10.85
C ARG A 977 -3.50 9.60 -9.88
N ALA A 978 -3.59 8.37 -10.39
CA ALA A 978 -3.49 7.15 -9.58
C ALA A 978 -2.19 7.08 -8.76
N GLY A 979 -1.08 7.58 -9.29
CA GLY A 979 0.21 7.63 -8.57
C GLY A 979 0.20 8.57 -7.36
N GLU A 980 -0.50 9.70 -7.42
CA GLU A 980 -0.63 10.65 -6.28
C GLU A 980 -1.44 10.00 -5.15
N LEU A 981 -2.50 9.28 -5.51
CA LEU A 981 -3.30 8.50 -4.57
C LEU A 981 -2.54 7.28 -4.03
N SER A 982 -1.72 6.61 -4.84
CA SER A 982 -0.82 5.53 -4.39
C SER A 982 0.15 6.02 -3.32
N GLN A 983 0.79 7.18 -3.56
CA GLN A 983 1.67 7.82 -2.58
C GLN A 983 0.94 8.10 -1.27
N ILE A 984 -0.30 8.63 -1.30
CA ILE A 984 -1.10 8.84 -0.08
C ILE A 984 -1.36 7.52 0.68
N ILE A 985 -1.66 6.42 -0.02
CA ILE A 985 -1.80 5.10 0.62
C ILE A 985 -0.46 4.67 1.23
N GLU A 986 0.63 4.72 0.48
CA GLU A 986 1.97 4.31 0.91
C GLU A 986 2.44 5.09 2.15
N LEU A 987 2.27 6.41 2.16
CA LEU A 987 2.54 7.30 3.30
C LEU A 987 1.80 6.83 4.56
N ALA A 988 0.52 6.46 4.45
CA ALA A 988 -0.30 6.02 5.57
C ALA A 988 -0.03 4.56 5.99
N THR A 989 0.32 3.69 5.04
CA THR A 989 0.66 2.28 5.28
C THR A 989 2.15 2.07 5.63
N ALA A 990 2.98 3.11 5.72
CA ALA A 990 4.37 2.99 6.16
C ALA A 990 4.45 2.46 7.62
N PRO A 991 5.38 1.55 7.96
CA PRO A 991 5.51 1.05 9.33
C PRO A 991 6.18 2.09 10.26
N PRO A 992 5.69 2.28 11.50
CA PRO A 992 6.33 3.18 12.47
C PRO A 992 7.54 2.48 13.13
N GLN A 993 8.74 2.63 12.57
CA GLN A 993 9.99 2.12 13.17
C GLN A 993 10.96 3.25 13.58
N GLY A 994 11.42 3.18 14.83
CA GLY A 994 12.70 3.68 15.37
C GLY A 994 13.15 5.13 15.12
N GLU A 995 13.11 5.97 16.18
CA GLU A 995 13.82 7.24 16.51
C GLU A 995 14.21 8.31 15.45
N ALA A 996 14.33 8.00 14.16
CA ALA A 996 14.51 8.95 13.08
C ALA A 996 13.54 8.63 11.93
N GLY A 997 12.24 8.77 12.20
CA GLY A 997 11.17 8.39 11.27
C GLY A 997 11.41 8.92 9.84
N SER A 998 10.98 8.15 8.84
CA SER A 998 11.17 8.47 7.42
C SER A 998 10.64 9.88 7.08
N HIS A 999 11.14 10.48 5.99
CA HIS A 999 10.67 11.79 5.54
C HIS A 999 9.14 11.82 5.40
N ALA A 1000 8.55 10.75 4.86
CA ALA A 1000 7.11 10.46 4.84
C ALA A 1000 6.42 10.53 6.22
N ALA A 1001 6.97 9.85 7.23
CA ALA A 1001 6.40 9.83 8.58
C ALA A 1001 6.52 11.18 9.30
N ARG A 1002 7.59 11.94 9.01
CA ARG A 1002 7.77 13.33 9.46
C ARG A 1002 6.79 14.27 8.75
N TRP A 1003 6.59 14.12 7.45
CA TRP A 1003 5.66 14.92 6.65
C TRP A 1003 4.23 14.78 7.16
N LEU A 1004 3.71 13.54 7.27
CA LEU A 1004 2.36 13.31 7.82
C LEU A 1004 2.20 13.94 9.22
N ALA A 1005 3.24 13.89 10.06
CA ALA A 1005 3.20 14.45 11.40
C ALA A 1005 3.33 15.98 11.49
N THR A 1006 3.79 16.64 10.42
CA THR A 1006 3.92 18.12 10.34
C THR A 1006 2.79 18.76 9.54
N SER A 1007 2.20 18.02 8.59
CA SER A 1007 1.19 18.51 7.65
C SER A 1007 -0.26 18.19 8.04
N LEU A 1008 -0.50 17.38 9.08
CA LEU A 1008 -1.83 17.04 9.61
C LEU A 1008 -2.00 17.50 11.06
N HIS A 1009 -3.23 17.85 11.44
CA HIS A 1009 -3.57 18.05 12.85
C HIS A 1009 -3.44 16.73 13.63
N PRO A 1010 -3.07 16.70 14.94
CA PRO A 1010 -2.84 15.44 15.67
C PRO A 1010 -3.99 14.41 15.60
N VAL A 1011 -5.25 14.87 15.58
CA VAL A 1011 -6.45 14.02 15.43
C VAL A 1011 -6.54 13.39 14.03
N GLU A 1012 -6.22 14.17 12.99
CA GLU A 1012 -6.20 13.73 11.59
C GLU A 1012 -5.06 12.74 11.34
N LEU A 1013 -3.91 12.97 11.97
CA LEU A 1013 -2.75 12.07 11.96
C LEU A 1013 -3.09 10.72 12.60
N GLU A 1014 -3.78 10.71 13.74
CA GLU A 1014 -4.23 9.49 14.41
C GLU A 1014 -5.26 8.73 13.55
N GLN A 1015 -6.22 9.44 12.95
CA GLN A 1015 -7.19 8.86 12.00
C GLN A 1015 -6.49 8.26 10.78
N ALA A 1016 -5.57 8.97 10.15
CA ALA A 1016 -4.81 8.49 8.98
C ALA A 1016 -3.99 7.24 9.33
N ARG A 1017 -3.31 7.21 10.49
CA ARG A 1017 -2.57 6.03 10.98
C ARG A 1017 -3.49 4.84 11.29
N SER A 1018 -4.66 5.07 11.89
CA SER A 1018 -5.65 4.03 12.18
C SER A 1018 -6.24 3.41 10.91
N ILE A 1019 -6.48 4.21 9.87
CA ILE A 1019 -6.92 3.71 8.57
C ILE A 1019 -5.76 2.97 7.88
N GLY A 1020 -4.55 3.56 7.87
CA GLY A 1020 -3.34 2.96 7.30
C GLY A 1020 -2.98 1.60 7.91
N SER A 1021 -3.21 1.39 9.22
CA SER A 1021 -3.05 0.06 9.84
C SER A 1021 -4.04 -0.94 9.24
N ARG A 1022 -5.34 -0.62 9.20
CA ARG A 1022 -6.36 -1.54 8.66
C ARG A 1022 -6.16 -1.85 7.17
N LEU A 1023 -5.64 -0.90 6.40
CA LEU A 1023 -5.29 -1.12 4.99
C LEU A 1023 -4.06 -2.05 4.86
N ARG A 1024 -3.06 -1.91 5.74
CA ARG A 1024 -1.91 -2.82 5.82
C ARG A 1024 -2.35 -4.25 6.16
N ASP A 1025 -3.25 -4.40 7.14
CA ASP A 1025 -3.80 -5.71 7.55
C ASP A 1025 -4.61 -6.39 6.44
N ARG A 1026 -5.23 -5.60 5.55
CA ARG A 1026 -5.91 -6.08 4.33
C ARG A 1026 -4.95 -6.46 3.19
N GLY A 1027 -3.64 -6.25 3.33
CA GLY A 1027 -2.63 -6.59 2.32
C GLY A 1027 -2.79 -5.85 0.98
N ILE A 1028 -3.39 -4.66 0.96
CA ILE A 1028 -3.70 -3.98 -0.31
C ILE A 1028 -2.43 -3.45 -1.02
N GLN A 1029 -2.39 -3.59 -2.34
CA GLN A 1029 -1.35 -2.96 -3.18
C GLN A 1029 -1.79 -1.53 -3.53
N ALA A 1030 -1.00 -0.53 -3.13
CA ALA A 1030 -1.37 0.89 -3.20
C ALA A 1030 -1.80 1.36 -4.60
N MET A 1031 -1.01 1.07 -5.63
CA MET A 1031 -1.31 1.50 -7.01
C MET A 1031 -2.59 0.84 -7.54
N SER A 1032 -2.75 -0.48 -7.35
CA SER A 1032 -3.96 -1.20 -7.77
C SER A 1032 -5.20 -0.69 -7.03
N ALA A 1033 -5.07 -0.45 -5.72
CA ALA A 1033 -6.12 0.14 -4.91
C ALA A 1033 -6.51 1.55 -5.38
N ALA A 1034 -5.54 2.39 -5.73
CA ALA A 1034 -5.77 3.74 -6.27
C ALA A 1034 -6.47 3.71 -7.65
N VAL A 1035 -6.02 2.86 -8.58
CA VAL A 1035 -6.66 2.67 -9.89
C VAL A 1035 -8.10 2.16 -9.75
N ASN A 1036 -8.32 1.13 -8.93
CA ASN A 1036 -9.64 0.57 -8.68
C ASN A 1036 -10.57 1.60 -8.00
N TRP A 1037 -10.06 2.40 -7.07
CA TRP A 1037 -10.81 3.48 -6.46
C TRP A 1037 -11.17 4.59 -7.46
N LEU A 1038 -10.26 4.96 -8.37
CA LEU A 1038 -10.56 5.92 -9.45
C LEU A 1038 -11.63 5.38 -10.42
N ALA A 1039 -11.54 4.12 -10.83
CA ALA A 1039 -12.54 3.50 -11.71
C ALA A 1039 -13.92 3.39 -11.02
N ALA A 1040 -13.96 2.92 -9.77
CA ALA A 1040 -15.21 2.82 -9.00
C ALA A 1040 -15.82 4.20 -8.73
N THR A 1041 -15.01 5.21 -8.38
CA THR A 1041 -15.52 6.57 -8.16
C THR A 1041 -15.96 7.25 -9.45
N GLU A 1042 -15.42 6.88 -10.62
CA GLU A 1042 -15.94 7.32 -11.92
C GLU A 1042 -17.30 6.67 -12.23
N ARG A 1043 -17.46 5.35 -12.03
CA ARG A 1043 -18.76 4.68 -12.12
C ARG A 1043 -19.78 5.28 -11.16
N ALA A 1044 -19.37 5.65 -9.95
CA ALA A 1044 -20.21 6.40 -9.01
C ALA A 1044 -20.59 7.78 -9.55
N ALA A 1045 -19.69 8.50 -10.23
CA ALA A 1045 -20.02 9.76 -10.90
C ALA A 1045 -21.08 9.56 -12.00
N ASP A 1046 -20.97 8.50 -12.79
CA ASP A 1046 -21.96 8.16 -13.83
C ASP A 1046 -23.35 7.90 -13.21
N ARG A 1047 -23.40 7.19 -12.07
CA ARG A 1047 -24.64 6.96 -11.30
C ARG A 1047 -25.23 8.27 -10.76
N ILE A 1048 -24.41 9.13 -10.15
CA ILE A 1048 -24.82 10.45 -9.65
C ILE A 1048 -25.32 11.34 -10.81
N GLY A 1049 -24.60 11.33 -11.93
CA GLY A 1049 -24.99 12.04 -13.15
C GLY A 1049 -26.34 11.58 -13.66
N PHE A 1050 -26.56 10.27 -13.75
CA PHE A 1050 -27.83 9.68 -14.19
C PHE A 1050 -29.00 10.05 -13.26
N VAL A 1051 -28.80 9.96 -11.95
CA VAL A 1051 -29.78 10.35 -10.92
C VAL A 1051 -30.22 11.82 -11.05
N ILE A 1052 -29.34 12.69 -11.57
CA ILE A 1052 -29.61 14.12 -11.76
C ILE A 1052 -30.15 14.43 -13.16
N ALA A 1053 -29.71 13.71 -14.20
CA ALA A 1053 -30.15 13.93 -15.57
C ALA A 1053 -31.48 13.23 -15.90
N GLY A 1054 -31.82 12.13 -15.22
CA GLY A 1054 -33.11 11.44 -15.26
C GLY A 1054 -33.39 10.58 -16.51
N ASP A 1055 -32.55 10.62 -17.55
CA ASP A 1055 -32.72 9.90 -18.82
C ASP A 1055 -31.59 8.88 -19.03
N LEU A 1056 -31.87 7.59 -18.78
CA LEU A 1056 -30.88 6.53 -18.85
C LEU A 1056 -30.31 6.34 -20.26
N ALA A 1057 -31.16 6.43 -21.29
CA ALA A 1057 -30.76 6.19 -22.67
C ALA A 1057 -29.86 7.30 -23.22
N ARG A 1058 -30.05 8.55 -22.78
CA ARG A 1058 -29.08 9.63 -23.02
C ARG A 1058 -27.80 9.40 -22.24
N CYS A 1059 -27.88 9.17 -20.92
CA CYS A 1059 -26.70 8.97 -20.09
C CYS A 1059 -25.81 7.84 -20.60
N VAL A 1060 -26.40 6.73 -21.05
CA VAL A 1060 -25.65 5.60 -21.64
C VAL A 1060 -24.96 6.00 -22.94
N LYS A 1061 -25.63 6.68 -23.88
CA LYS A 1061 -24.97 7.18 -25.11
C LYS A 1061 -23.83 8.16 -24.83
N LEU A 1062 -23.93 8.93 -23.76
CA LEU A 1062 -22.87 9.85 -23.34
C LEU A 1062 -21.69 9.10 -22.72
N VAL A 1063 -21.96 8.07 -21.91
CA VAL A 1063 -20.91 7.18 -21.41
C VAL A 1063 -20.28 6.38 -22.56
N GLU A 1064 -21.04 5.89 -23.55
CA GLU A 1064 -20.50 5.23 -24.75
C GLU A 1064 -19.57 6.12 -25.58
N GLN A 1065 -19.78 7.44 -25.57
CA GLN A 1065 -18.94 8.43 -26.27
C GLN A 1065 -17.70 8.85 -25.47
N ASP A 1066 -17.75 8.73 -24.15
CA ASP A 1066 -16.71 9.17 -23.19
C ASP A 1066 -15.85 8.00 -22.66
N ALA A 1067 -16.37 6.76 -22.72
CA ALA A 1067 -15.75 5.60 -22.10
C ALA A 1067 -14.74 4.89 -23.00
N THR A 1068 -13.51 4.82 -22.50
CA THR A 1068 -12.49 3.86 -22.92
C THR A 1068 -12.77 2.43 -22.40
N ASP A 1069 -13.58 2.30 -21.35
CA ASP A 1069 -13.96 1.04 -20.71
C ASP A 1069 -15.42 0.64 -21.03
N PRO A 1070 -15.66 -0.43 -21.81
CA PRO A 1070 -17.01 -0.87 -22.17
C PRO A 1070 -17.82 -1.41 -20.97
N THR A 1071 -17.21 -1.70 -19.83
CA THR A 1071 -17.95 -2.17 -18.64
C THR A 1071 -18.75 -1.04 -17.98
N ARG A 1072 -18.34 0.23 -18.11
CA ARG A 1072 -19.05 1.39 -17.51
C ARG A 1072 -20.51 1.49 -17.94
N VAL A 1073 -20.80 1.20 -19.21
CA VAL A 1073 -22.17 1.19 -19.74
C VAL A 1073 -23.00 0.10 -19.07
N GLN A 1074 -22.47 -1.11 -18.99
CA GLN A 1074 -23.11 -2.25 -18.33
C GLN A 1074 -23.34 -1.98 -16.83
N GLU A 1075 -22.38 -1.35 -16.16
CA GLU A 1075 -22.48 -0.95 -14.75
C GLU A 1075 -23.53 0.14 -14.53
N LEU A 1076 -23.63 1.13 -15.42
CA LEU A 1076 -24.65 2.18 -15.33
C LEU A 1076 -26.05 1.62 -15.56
N VAL A 1077 -26.24 0.79 -16.59
CA VAL A 1077 -27.51 0.12 -16.89
C VAL A 1077 -27.95 -0.77 -15.72
N TRP A 1078 -27.06 -1.61 -15.21
CA TRP A 1078 -27.36 -2.46 -14.05
C TRP A 1078 -27.68 -1.65 -12.80
N SER A 1079 -26.81 -0.69 -12.43
CA SER A 1079 -27.02 0.09 -11.22
C SER A 1079 -28.28 0.96 -11.29
N SER A 1080 -28.72 1.40 -12.48
CA SER A 1080 -29.95 2.18 -12.67
C SER A 1080 -31.22 1.51 -12.14
N VAL A 1081 -31.23 0.17 -12.08
CA VAL A 1081 -32.37 -0.63 -11.58
C VAL A 1081 -32.17 -1.15 -10.15
N THR A 1082 -31.05 -0.84 -9.49
CA THR A 1082 -30.80 -1.28 -8.11
C THR A 1082 -31.74 -0.57 -7.13
N ASP A 1083 -32.20 -1.27 -6.09
CA ASP A 1083 -33.04 -0.66 -5.02
C ASP A 1083 -32.39 0.58 -4.39
N ASP A 1084 -31.04 0.58 -4.33
CA ASP A 1084 -30.19 1.69 -3.91
C ASP A 1084 -30.42 2.95 -4.76
N VAL A 1085 -30.18 2.86 -6.08
CA VAL A 1085 -30.36 3.99 -7.01
C VAL A 1085 -31.83 4.36 -7.19
N LEU A 1086 -32.72 3.37 -7.26
CA LEU A 1086 -34.18 3.58 -7.34
C LEU A 1086 -34.71 4.29 -6.08
N GLY A 1087 -34.18 4.00 -4.90
CA GLY A 1087 -34.52 4.67 -3.65
C GLY A 1087 -34.11 6.14 -3.63
N VAL A 1088 -32.93 6.46 -4.17
CA VAL A 1088 -32.45 7.84 -4.32
C VAL A 1088 -33.30 8.60 -5.35
N ARG A 1089 -33.56 8.01 -6.52
CA ARG A 1089 -34.44 8.62 -7.55
C ARG A 1089 -35.84 8.86 -7.03
N ALA A 1090 -36.42 7.90 -6.29
CA ALA A 1090 -37.74 8.07 -5.66
C ALA A 1090 -37.81 9.32 -4.76
N ARG A 1091 -36.76 9.57 -3.96
CA ARG A 1091 -36.66 10.77 -3.11
C ARG A 1091 -36.52 12.05 -3.93
N LEU A 1092 -35.66 12.07 -4.94
CA LEU A 1092 -35.34 13.29 -5.72
C LEU A 1092 -36.43 13.69 -6.71
N GLU A 1093 -36.92 12.73 -7.49
CA GLU A 1093 -37.99 12.92 -8.48
C GLU A 1093 -39.38 12.98 -7.82
N GLY A 1094 -39.48 12.58 -6.55
CA GLY A 1094 -40.72 12.64 -5.78
C GLY A 1094 -41.75 11.60 -6.19
N TRP A 1095 -41.28 10.41 -6.58
CA TRP A 1095 -42.15 9.26 -6.92
C TRP A 1095 -43.15 9.00 -5.80
N THR A 1096 -44.38 8.63 -6.18
CA THR A 1096 -45.42 8.35 -5.20
C THR A 1096 -45.09 7.07 -4.45
N VAL A 1097 -44.65 7.21 -3.19
CA VAL A 1097 -44.58 6.08 -2.26
C VAL A 1097 -46.01 5.64 -1.98
N VAL A 1098 -46.49 4.67 -2.76
CA VAL A 1098 -47.72 3.95 -2.46
C VAL A 1098 -47.45 3.21 -1.14
N PRO A 1099 -48.13 3.54 -0.03
CA PRO A 1099 -47.96 2.77 1.19
C PRO A 1099 -48.36 1.32 0.90
N PRO A 1100 -47.63 0.31 1.43
CA PRO A 1100 -48.00 -1.09 1.21
C PRO A 1100 -49.47 -1.27 1.62
N PRO A 1101 -50.26 -2.05 0.85
CA PRO A 1101 -51.67 -2.24 1.14
C PRO A 1101 -51.81 -2.75 2.58
N ILE A 1102 -52.49 -1.97 3.42
CA ILE A 1102 -52.63 -2.24 4.85
C ILE A 1102 -53.16 -3.68 5.02
N PRO A 1103 -52.41 -4.58 5.68
CA PRO A 1103 -52.91 -5.92 5.96
C PRO A 1103 -54.20 -5.78 6.76
N ARG A 1104 -55.27 -6.44 6.32
CA ARG A 1104 -56.50 -6.52 7.13
C ARG A 1104 -56.12 -7.13 8.48
N GLN A 1105 -56.59 -6.52 9.57
CA GLN A 1105 -56.17 -6.83 10.96
C GLN A 1105 -56.64 -8.21 11.49
N SER A 1106 -56.72 -9.24 10.66
CA SER A 1106 -57.24 -10.57 11.01
C SER A 1106 -56.17 -11.62 11.35
N GLU A 1107 -54.89 -11.39 11.05
CA GLU A 1107 -53.85 -12.45 11.16
C GLU A 1107 -52.81 -12.24 12.27
N ALA A 1108 -52.95 -11.20 13.10
CA ALA A 1108 -52.12 -10.99 14.30
C ALA A 1108 -52.49 -11.92 15.50
N ARG A 1109 -52.99 -13.13 15.22
CA ARG A 1109 -53.40 -14.15 16.23
C ARG A 1109 -53.13 -15.58 15.77
N ARG A 1110 -51.93 -15.86 15.26
CA ARG A 1110 -51.26 -17.19 15.24
C ARG A 1110 -49.86 -17.07 14.62
N ALA A 1111 -48.91 -16.71 15.48
CA ALA A 1111 -47.49 -17.00 15.35
C ALA A 1111 -47.03 -17.31 16.78
#